data_AF-A0AAW0JGZ6-F1
#
_entry.id   AF-A0AAW0JGZ6-F1
#
_cell.length_a   1.000
_cell.length_b   1.000
_cell.length_c   1.000
_cell.angle_alpha   90.00
_cell.angle_beta   90.00
_cell.angle_gamma   90.00
#
_symmetry.space_group_name_H-M   'P 1'
#
loop_
_entity.id
_entity.type
_entity.pdbx_description
1 polymer ?
#
loop_
_entity_poly.entity_id
_entity_poly.type
_entity_poly.pdbx_seq_one_letter_code
_entity_poly.pdbx_strand_id
1 'polypeptide(L)'
;MVNDIESREYSLLKDFRVEIEEKEEGTTFSLCFWVYLISSSTSFPATIIQQVHSDSVGSAPFLVLDEKKRMMLLPLLLLHKEAPDPENSTSWLEAPHASVEIEFPYEKWIHVGCEVSTDFVRLNIDGEITGEKSLSSLINKDSPTSSFGKLALANIGGHCDSLQGYVHNVEVLPPALSIKDHWGKDVPLKLSIDNSSASEIEVGDDGVWSIVGGKASCRRNFSLDVVLLNASGQPVNKDVEVVASLLYADNGALVENTTDAEAPLLASYDGIEYASCERPSKMLQGRASFKLKISQLSSKCDNRLFRIRFHMLKSGSYPFFEAFSPPIRCISRGRNARGSSLMWKRSTSTFNPVNISQSSRVDEGSLELEHSSIYEARPYSSSKRVRSGHCKLSTTFETDPNLERPDEECNSHPWTVNQVENEFGRSLEGRPENLEEADDSLSDSESTEERNSPFKSISSGKSPISDVTIFKYSLSALTERSFMLKEIAMSASDNELSEFAHQVSLYSGCSHHRHQISITKRLIEEGTKAWSLISQNNHYIRWENAVFEIEEYFMKIAHCSSRSLTQQDFELLRSIAGCQEYLAQENFEKMWCWLYPVAFTLSRDWINALWSSTSPKWIEGFITKEEAESSLQGPRGLQEPGTFILRFPTSRSWPHPDAGNLIVTYVGSDYTLHHRLISLDQIYGSSSSEMNVKPLQDMLMDNKKSLIALE
;
A
#
# COMPACT_ATOMS: atom_id res chain seq x y z
N MET A 1 -5.53 -16.13 19.46
CA MET A 1 -6.20 -15.01 20.16
C MET A 1 -6.08 -13.81 19.27
N VAL A 2 -7.18 -13.46 18.61
CA VAL A 2 -7.31 -12.30 17.73
C VAL A 2 -7.45 -11.10 18.68
N ASN A 3 -6.46 -10.20 18.69
CA ASN A 3 -6.60 -8.94 19.40
C ASN A 3 -7.45 -8.02 18.53
N ASP A 4 -8.77 -8.13 18.70
CA ASP A 4 -9.71 -7.13 18.22
C ASP A 4 -9.33 -5.77 18.82
N ILE A 5 -9.41 -4.74 17.98
CA ILE A 5 -9.20 -3.33 18.32
C ILE A 5 -10.32 -2.80 19.24
N GLU A 6 -11.29 -3.65 19.62
CA GLU A 6 -12.60 -3.24 20.13
C GLU A 6 -12.70 -2.97 21.65
N SER A 7 -11.64 -2.97 22.46
CA SER A 7 -11.84 -2.91 23.92
C SER A 7 -11.04 -1.88 24.74
N ARG A 8 -10.37 -0.90 24.14
CA ARG A 8 -9.88 0.29 24.88
C ARG A 8 -10.16 1.55 24.07
N GLU A 9 -11.43 1.95 24.09
CA GLU A 9 -12.02 3.03 23.29
C GLU A 9 -11.36 4.39 23.55
N TYR A 10 -11.10 5.12 22.47
CA TYR A 10 -10.79 6.55 22.54
C TYR A 10 -12.07 7.28 22.95
N SER A 11 -12.03 7.96 24.10
CA SER A 11 -13.17 8.72 24.63
C SER A 11 -13.15 10.16 24.14
N LEU A 12 -14.32 10.77 23.95
CA LEU A 12 -14.40 12.21 23.69
C LEU A 12 -13.99 12.98 24.94
N LEU A 13 -13.30 14.11 24.76
CA LEU A 13 -12.86 14.95 25.88
C LEU A 13 -14.03 15.42 26.76
N LYS A 14 -15.21 15.70 26.17
CA LYS A 14 -16.42 16.07 26.91
C LYS A 14 -16.93 14.99 27.87
N ASP A 15 -16.57 13.73 27.63
CA ASP A 15 -16.99 12.59 28.45
C ASP A 15 -15.92 12.27 29.52
N PHE A 16 -14.84 13.06 29.58
CA PHE A 16 -13.79 12.92 30.58
C PHE A 16 -14.35 13.17 31.98
N ARG A 17 -14.24 12.16 32.85
CA ARG A 17 -14.58 12.24 34.26
C ARG A 17 -13.75 11.26 35.08
N VAL A 18 -13.11 11.76 36.12
CA VAL A 18 -12.29 10.98 37.07
C VAL A 18 -12.70 11.37 38.48
N GLU A 19 -13.00 10.39 39.32
CA GLU A 19 -13.25 10.61 40.75
C GLU A 19 -11.95 10.41 41.54
N ILE A 20 -11.62 11.38 42.39
CA ILE A 20 -10.48 11.29 43.30
C ILE A 20 -11.05 10.93 44.68
N GLU A 21 -10.74 9.73 45.16
CA GLU A 21 -11.09 9.28 46.51
C GLU A 21 -9.94 9.52 47.48
N GLU A 22 -10.26 9.99 48.68
CA GLU A 22 -9.30 10.19 49.76
C GLU A 22 -8.80 8.83 50.27
N LYS A 23 -7.48 8.60 50.20
CA LYS A 23 -6.83 7.50 50.93
C LYS A 23 -6.00 8.11 52.05
N GLU A 24 -6.07 7.50 53.24
CA GLU A 24 -5.44 7.99 54.47
C GLU A 24 -3.94 8.31 54.28
N GLU A 25 -3.55 9.46 54.87
CA GLU A 25 -2.22 10.07 54.98
C GLU A 25 -1.48 10.43 53.68
N GLY A 26 -1.54 11.73 53.35
CA GLY A 26 -0.73 12.37 52.30
C GLY A 26 -1.30 12.14 50.91
N THR A 27 -2.36 12.89 50.56
CA THR A 27 -3.00 12.87 49.23
C THR A 27 -2.09 13.47 48.16
N THR A 28 -1.06 12.72 47.81
CA THR A 28 -0.32 12.90 46.56
C THR A 28 -0.93 11.95 45.53
N PHE A 29 -1.25 12.48 44.36
CA PHE A 29 -1.68 11.64 43.23
C PHE A 29 -1.15 12.21 41.93
N SER A 30 -1.09 11.33 40.93
CA SER A 30 -0.67 11.69 39.58
C SER A 30 -1.76 11.29 38.60
N LEU A 31 -2.36 12.26 37.93
CA LEU A 31 -3.30 12.00 36.84
C LEU A 31 -2.53 11.95 35.52
N CYS A 32 -2.66 10.86 34.76
CA CYS A 32 -1.99 10.68 33.47
C CYS A 32 -3.00 10.33 32.39
N PHE A 33 -2.89 10.97 31.23
CA PHE A 33 -3.71 10.66 30.06
C PHE A 33 -3.09 11.22 28.79
N TRP A 34 -3.47 10.65 27.66
CA TRP A 34 -3.19 11.21 26.34
C TRP A 34 -4.33 12.11 25.89
N VAL A 35 -4.01 13.28 25.34
CA VAL A 35 -4.99 14.23 24.82
C VAL A 35 -4.68 14.59 23.36
N TYR A 36 -5.74 14.67 22.56
CA TYR A 36 -5.71 15.12 21.17
C TYR A 36 -6.73 16.24 21.00
N LEU A 37 -6.27 17.45 20.67
CA LEU A 37 -7.14 18.60 20.48
C LEU A 37 -7.32 18.93 19.00
N ILE A 38 -8.56 19.18 18.60
CA ILE A 38 -8.93 19.53 17.23
C ILE A 38 -8.80 21.05 17.07
N SER A 39 -8.14 21.48 16.00
CA SER A 39 -8.07 22.88 15.60
C SER A 39 -9.48 23.41 15.34
N SER A 40 -10.02 24.19 16.28
CA SER A 40 -11.36 24.75 16.23
C SER A 40 -11.30 26.25 16.51
N SER A 41 -12.32 27.00 16.10
CA SER A 41 -12.47 28.44 16.40
C SER A 41 -12.86 28.68 17.87
N THR A 42 -12.15 28.03 18.79
CA THR A 42 -12.36 28.16 20.24
C THR A 42 -11.78 29.48 20.70
N SER A 43 -12.53 30.22 21.53
CA SER A 43 -12.03 31.41 22.21
C SER A 43 -11.06 31.00 23.33
N PHE A 44 -9.93 31.69 23.42
CA PHE A 44 -8.96 31.48 24.50
C PHE A 44 -9.10 32.59 25.53
N PRO A 45 -8.89 32.29 26.83
CA PRO A 45 -8.46 31.02 27.41
C PRO A 45 -9.56 29.94 27.44
N ALA A 46 -9.15 28.67 27.35
CA ALA A 46 -10.05 27.52 27.27
C ALA A 46 -9.75 26.49 28.36
N THR A 47 -10.79 25.97 29.02
CA THR A 47 -10.62 24.96 30.08
C THR A 47 -10.69 23.54 29.52
N ILE A 48 -9.68 22.71 29.81
CA ILE A 48 -9.62 21.29 29.43
C ILE A 48 -10.28 20.43 30.52
N ILE A 49 -9.97 20.69 31.79
CA ILE A 49 -10.51 19.94 32.94
C ILE A 49 -10.94 20.92 34.02
N GLN A 50 -12.10 20.66 34.61
CA GLN A 50 -12.66 21.38 35.75
C GLN A 50 -12.72 20.47 36.99
N GLN A 51 -12.67 21.12 38.15
CA GLN A 51 -12.87 20.56 39.47
C GLN A 51 -14.34 20.71 39.84
N VAL A 52 -15.00 19.60 40.12
CA VAL A 52 -16.44 19.52 40.39
C VAL A 52 -16.62 18.91 41.77
N HIS A 53 -17.34 19.62 42.63
CA HIS A 53 -17.63 19.17 43.98
C HIS A 53 -19.10 18.77 44.10
N SER A 54 -19.37 17.73 44.88
CA SER A 54 -20.73 17.21 45.08
C SER A 54 -21.66 18.16 45.82
N ASP A 55 -21.10 19.01 46.70
CA ASP A 55 -21.85 19.95 47.55
C ASP A 55 -21.83 21.43 47.08
N SER A 56 -21.13 21.77 45.98
CA SER A 56 -21.06 23.17 45.49
C SER A 56 -21.69 23.32 44.10
N VAL A 57 -22.41 24.43 43.88
CA VAL A 57 -23.06 24.75 42.60
C VAL A 57 -22.05 25.18 41.53
N GLY A 58 -20.84 25.58 41.92
CA GLY A 58 -19.77 26.04 41.03
C GLY A 58 -18.71 24.97 40.70
N SER A 59 -17.98 25.22 39.61
CA SER A 59 -16.84 24.43 39.15
C SER A 59 -15.61 25.34 38.98
N ALA A 60 -14.44 24.91 39.43
CA ALA A 60 -13.20 25.66 39.24
C ALA A 60 -12.32 25.03 38.14
N PRO A 61 -11.51 25.79 37.40
CA PRO A 61 -10.59 25.23 36.43
C PRO A 61 -9.46 24.42 37.11
N PHE A 62 -9.07 23.31 36.50
CA PHE A 62 -7.92 22.47 36.92
C PHE A 62 -6.80 22.52 35.89
N LEU A 63 -7.13 22.28 34.62
CA LEU A 63 -6.20 22.29 33.50
C LEU A 63 -6.76 23.20 32.40
N VAL A 64 -6.00 24.21 32.01
CA VAL A 64 -6.45 25.25 31.05
C VAL A 64 -5.40 25.52 29.98
N LEU A 65 -5.85 26.05 28.84
CA LEU A 65 -5.03 26.70 27.84
C LEU A 65 -5.19 28.21 27.99
N ASP A 66 -4.08 28.93 28.17
CA ASP A 66 -4.07 30.38 28.27
C ASP A 66 -4.34 31.08 26.91
N GLU A 67 -4.30 32.40 26.90
CA GLU A 67 -4.44 33.21 25.66
C GLU A 67 -3.36 32.90 24.61
N LYS A 68 -2.19 32.43 25.05
CA LYS A 68 -1.08 31.97 24.20
C LYS A 68 -1.16 30.47 23.91
N LYS A 69 -2.27 29.81 24.28
CA LYS A 69 -2.53 28.37 24.18
C LYS A 69 -1.46 27.51 24.86
N ARG A 70 -0.84 28.02 25.91
CA ARG A 70 0.06 27.28 26.78
C ARG A 70 -0.76 26.57 27.83
N MET A 71 -0.40 25.32 28.11
CA MET A 71 -1.08 24.53 29.12
C MET A 71 -0.69 24.98 30.52
N MET A 72 -1.68 25.20 31.39
CA MET A 72 -1.50 25.58 32.78
C MET A 72 -2.27 24.63 33.69
N LEU A 73 -1.59 24.17 34.74
CA LEU A 73 -2.14 23.38 35.83
C LEU A 73 -2.36 24.29 37.05
N LEU A 74 -3.61 24.33 37.52
CA LEU A 74 -4.06 25.16 38.63
C LEU A 74 -4.15 24.37 39.95
N PRO A 75 -4.09 25.04 41.11
CA PRO A 75 -4.15 24.37 42.41
C PRO A 75 -5.50 23.70 42.66
N LEU A 76 -5.45 22.57 43.37
CA LEU A 76 -6.63 21.81 43.77
C LEU A 76 -7.39 22.47 44.94
N LEU A 77 -8.71 22.67 44.78
CA LEU A 77 -9.62 23.38 45.69
C LEU A 77 -9.57 22.96 47.16
N LEU A 78 -9.46 21.66 47.41
CA LEU A 78 -9.53 21.09 48.76
C LEU A 78 -8.14 20.89 49.40
N LEU A 79 -7.07 21.12 48.63
CA LEU A 79 -5.70 20.80 49.05
C LEU A 79 -4.85 22.06 49.27
N HIS A 80 -5.12 23.13 48.52
CA HIS A 80 -4.29 24.34 48.49
C HIS A 80 -5.09 25.58 48.85
N LYS A 81 -4.45 26.49 49.60
CA LYS A 81 -5.04 27.80 49.94
C LYS A 81 -5.21 28.71 48.73
N GLU A 82 -4.36 28.52 47.73
CA GLU A 82 -4.30 29.36 46.54
C GLU A 82 -5.16 28.85 45.37
N ALA A 83 -6.08 27.92 45.63
CA ALA A 83 -6.96 27.38 44.61
C ALA A 83 -8.01 28.39 44.13
N PRO A 84 -8.41 28.33 42.84
CA PRO A 84 -9.38 29.28 42.30
C PRO A 84 -10.76 29.11 42.93
N ASP A 85 -11.41 30.22 43.28
CA ASP A 85 -12.76 30.24 43.83
C ASP A 85 -13.79 29.74 42.78
N PRO A 86 -14.58 28.70 43.09
CA PRO A 86 -15.57 28.15 42.16
C PRO A 86 -16.74 29.11 41.88
N GLU A 87 -16.95 30.14 42.70
CA GLU A 87 -17.99 31.15 42.51
C GLU A 87 -17.53 32.36 41.67
N ASN A 88 -16.22 32.48 41.40
CA ASN A 88 -15.63 33.61 40.67
C ASN A 88 -14.92 33.18 39.39
N SER A 89 -15.56 33.37 38.24
CA SER A 89 -15.07 32.91 36.93
C SER A 89 -13.74 33.51 36.47
N THR A 90 -13.28 34.61 37.08
CA THR A 90 -12.03 35.30 36.70
C THR A 90 -10.89 35.16 37.70
N SER A 91 -11.10 34.55 38.88
CA SER A 91 -10.10 34.50 39.95
C SER A 91 -8.86 33.66 39.61
N TRP A 92 -8.95 32.78 38.62
CA TRP A 92 -7.86 31.87 38.25
C TRP A 92 -6.71 32.54 37.49
N LEU A 93 -6.93 33.70 36.85
CA LEU A 93 -5.88 34.43 36.11
C LEU A 93 -4.75 34.92 37.04
N GLU A 94 -5.07 35.15 38.31
CA GLU A 94 -4.13 35.59 39.35
C GLU A 94 -3.60 34.44 40.21
N ALA A 95 -4.14 33.23 40.02
CA ALA A 95 -3.78 32.06 40.82
C ALA A 95 -2.39 31.52 40.44
N PRO A 96 -1.59 31.06 41.42
CA PRO A 96 -0.31 30.42 41.15
C PRO A 96 -0.53 29.11 40.39
N HIS A 97 0.20 28.92 39.30
CA HIS A 97 0.03 27.78 38.40
C HIS A 97 1.38 27.23 37.94
N ALA A 98 1.40 25.97 37.53
CA ALA A 98 2.48 25.39 36.74
C ALA A 98 2.11 25.51 35.26
N SER A 99 3.01 26.03 34.41
CA SER A 99 2.72 26.24 32.98
C SER A 99 3.81 25.69 32.08
N VAL A 100 3.43 25.27 30.88
CA VAL A 100 4.36 24.94 29.78
C VAL A 100 4.79 26.22 29.07
N GLU A 101 6.05 26.30 28.64
CA GLU A 101 6.54 27.46 27.88
C GLU A 101 6.12 27.48 26.41
N ILE A 102 5.82 26.30 25.86
CA ILE A 102 5.52 26.06 24.45
C ILE A 102 3.99 26.08 24.20
N GLU A 103 3.59 26.57 23.02
CA GLU A 103 2.20 26.51 22.54
C GLU A 103 1.74 25.04 22.36
N PHE A 104 0.51 24.74 22.75
CA PHE A 104 -0.05 23.39 22.61
C PHE A 104 -0.14 22.98 21.12
N PRO A 105 0.45 21.83 20.71
CA PRO A 105 0.33 21.35 19.33
C PRO A 105 -1.01 20.64 19.07
N TYR A 106 -1.85 21.28 18.25
CA TYR A 106 -3.11 20.71 17.76
C TYR A 106 -2.89 19.55 16.80
N GLU A 107 -3.90 18.68 16.68
CA GLU A 107 -3.92 17.52 15.78
C GLU A 107 -2.77 16.52 15.99
N LYS A 108 -2.18 16.56 17.19
CA LYS A 108 -1.15 15.65 17.69
C LYS A 108 -1.57 15.12 19.06
N TRP A 109 -1.17 13.88 19.31
CA TRP A 109 -1.30 13.26 20.63
C TRP A 109 -0.19 13.78 21.54
N ILE A 110 -0.57 14.18 22.75
CA ILE A 110 0.36 14.58 23.80
C ILE A 110 -0.01 13.84 25.07
N HIS A 111 0.96 13.36 25.82
CA HIS A 111 0.69 12.85 27.16
C HIS A 111 0.82 13.95 28.19
N VAL A 112 -0.21 14.07 29.01
CA VAL A 112 -0.28 15.02 30.09
C VAL A 112 -0.25 14.26 31.41
N GLY A 113 0.71 14.59 32.25
CA GLY A 113 0.80 14.13 33.63
C GLY A 113 0.63 15.29 34.60
N CYS A 114 -0.40 15.27 35.43
CA CYS A 114 -0.61 16.25 36.49
C CYS A 114 -0.26 15.61 37.83
N GLU A 115 0.87 16.00 38.42
CA GLU A 115 1.26 15.62 39.78
C GLU A 115 0.72 16.67 40.76
N VAL A 116 -0.04 16.20 41.75
CA VAL A 116 -0.64 17.05 42.77
C VAL A 116 -0.20 16.52 44.12
N SER A 117 0.48 17.36 44.91
CA SER A 117 0.88 17.12 46.29
C SER A 117 0.29 18.21 47.19
N THR A 118 0.47 18.10 48.51
CA THR A 118 0.01 19.13 49.48
C THR A 118 0.73 20.47 49.37
N ASP A 119 1.94 20.46 48.81
CA ASP A 119 2.92 21.54 48.84
C ASP A 119 3.35 22.00 47.43
N PHE A 120 2.93 21.29 46.39
CA PHE A 120 3.21 21.66 45.01
C PHE A 120 2.22 21.05 44.03
N VAL A 121 2.14 21.67 42.86
CA VAL A 121 1.62 21.07 41.63
C VAL A 121 2.71 21.04 40.57
N ARG A 122 2.76 19.97 39.79
CA ARG A 122 3.73 19.80 38.72
C ARG A 122 3.07 19.25 37.48
N LEU A 123 3.42 19.83 36.34
CA LEU A 123 2.94 19.47 35.02
C LEU A 123 4.05 18.75 34.25
N ASN A 124 3.71 17.55 33.79
CA ASN A 124 4.55 16.72 32.95
C ASN A 124 3.96 16.64 31.54
N ILE A 125 4.78 16.88 30.54
CA ILE A 125 4.43 16.70 29.12
C ILE A 125 5.38 15.65 28.56
N ASP A 126 4.81 14.61 27.96
CA ASP A 126 5.57 13.54 27.33
C ASP A 126 6.64 12.87 28.24
N GLY A 127 6.34 12.84 29.55
CA GLY A 127 7.21 12.29 30.60
C GLY A 127 8.25 13.26 31.14
N GLU A 128 8.34 14.49 30.62
CA GLU A 128 9.25 15.52 31.12
C GLU A 128 8.52 16.56 31.97
N ILE A 129 9.18 16.98 33.05
CA ILE A 129 8.70 18.05 33.93
C ILE A 129 8.83 19.37 33.18
N THR A 130 7.70 19.99 32.84
CA THR A 130 7.67 21.24 32.05
C THR A 130 7.25 22.45 32.88
N GLY A 131 6.61 22.23 34.03
CA GLY A 131 6.28 23.29 34.97
C GLY A 131 6.09 22.76 36.38
N GLU A 132 6.53 23.52 37.37
CA GLU A 132 6.32 23.23 38.79
C GLU A 132 5.97 24.51 39.53
N LYS A 133 5.05 24.41 40.48
CA LYS A 133 4.70 25.51 41.36
C LYS A 133 4.51 25.04 42.79
N SER A 134 5.26 25.64 43.71
CA SER A 134 5.09 25.45 45.15
C SER A 134 3.85 26.19 45.66
N LEU A 135 3.13 25.56 46.59
CA LEU A 135 1.81 25.98 47.10
C LEU A 135 1.71 25.75 48.61
N SER A 136 0.73 26.39 49.26
CA SER A 136 0.51 26.23 50.69
C SER A 136 -0.62 25.24 50.96
N SER A 137 -0.35 24.21 51.76
CA SER A 137 -1.37 23.23 52.16
C SER A 137 -2.51 23.90 52.95
N LEU A 138 -3.74 23.50 52.63
CA LEU A 138 -4.96 23.86 53.36
C LEU A 138 -5.14 23.03 54.65
N ILE A 139 -4.50 21.86 54.73
CA ILE A 139 -4.63 20.91 55.84
C ILE A 139 -3.87 21.45 57.07
N ASN A 140 -4.62 21.97 58.05
CA ASN A 140 -4.08 22.27 59.38
C ASN A 140 -3.95 20.97 60.18
N LYS A 141 -2.81 20.75 60.83
CA LYS A 141 -2.56 19.59 61.71
C LYS A 141 -3.50 19.48 62.93
N ASP A 142 -4.36 20.47 63.18
CA ASP A 142 -5.14 20.61 64.41
C ASP A 142 -6.67 20.58 64.22
N SER A 143 -7.20 20.35 63.00
CA SER A 143 -8.65 20.22 62.77
C SER A 143 -9.08 18.76 62.62
N PRO A 144 -10.16 18.31 63.28
CA PRO A 144 -10.67 16.95 63.12
C PRO A 144 -11.10 16.77 61.66
N THR A 145 -10.63 15.69 61.06
CA THR A 145 -10.85 15.26 59.68
C THR A 145 -12.35 15.24 59.35
N SER A 146 -12.88 16.35 58.86
CA SER A 146 -14.12 16.34 58.08
C SER A 146 -13.77 15.64 56.78
N SER A 147 -14.30 14.44 56.58
CA SER A 147 -14.21 13.69 55.32
C SER A 147 -14.46 14.65 54.16
N PHE A 148 -13.45 14.87 53.32
CA PHE A 148 -13.64 15.73 52.15
C PHE A 148 -14.66 15.06 51.23
N GLY A 149 -15.62 15.84 50.72
CA GLY A 149 -16.60 15.37 49.75
C GLY A 149 -15.89 14.81 48.51
N LYS A 150 -16.53 13.86 47.81
CA LYS A 150 -15.96 13.29 46.57
C LYS A 150 -15.68 14.42 45.57
N LEU A 151 -14.40 14.62 45.22
CA LEU A 151 -13.96 15.56 44.19
C LEU A 151 -13.90 14.82 42.85
N ALA A 152 -14.55 15.37 41.83
CA ALA A 152 -14.46 14.87 40.48
C ALA A 152 -13.71 15.86 39.58
N LEU A 153 -12.75 15.36 38.80
CA LEU A 153 -12.15 16.08 37.69
C LEU A 153 -12.91 15.72 36.42
N ALA A 154 -13.54 16.70 35.77
CA ALA A 154 -14.35 16.44 34.59
C ALA A 154 -14.23 17.57 33.56
N ASN A 155 -14.46 17.25 32.30
CA ASN A 155 -14.73 18.28 31.30
C ASN A 155 -16.23 18.59 31.33
N ILE A 156 -16.63 19.69 31.98
CA ILE A 156 -18.02 20.18 31.90
C ILE A 156 -18.04 21.25 30.82
N GLY A 157 -18.43 20.85 29.61
CA GLY A 157 -18.60 21.79 28.49
C GLY A 157 -19.69 22.82 28.79
N GLY A 158 -19.31 24.10 28.87
CA GLY A 158 -20.25 25.21 28.72
C GLY A 158 -20.73 25.29 27.27
N HIS A 159 -22.01 25.65 27.07
CA HIS A 159 -22.67 25.69 25.76
C HIS A 159 -21.83 26.39 24.66
N CYS A 160 -21.76 25.73 23.50
CA CYS A 160 -21.19 26.16 22.21
C CYS A 160 -19.67 26.36 22.06
N ASP A 161 -18.90 26.71 23.09
CA ASP A 161 -17.45 27.04 22.95
C ASP A 161 -16.50 26.03 23.64
N SER A 162 -16.99 24.82 23.95
CA SER A 162 -16.16 23.79 24.60
C SER A 162 -15.09 23.24 23.67
N LEU A 163 -13.88 23.11 24.21
CA LEU A 163 -12.73 22.61 23.48
C LEU A 163 -12.96 21.16 23.00
N GLN A 164 -12.84 20.93 21.70
CA GLN A 164 -13.12 19.62 21.10
C GLN A 164 -11.85 18.77 21.03
N GLY A 165 -11.96 17.51 21.45
CA GLY A 165 -10.83 16.60 21.46
C GLY A 165 -11.16 15.19 21.89
N TYR A 166 -10.13 14.37 21.97
CA TYR A 166 -10.18 12.98 22.40
C TYR A 166 -9.17 12.74 23.50
N VAL A 167 -9.48 11.77 24.35
CA VAL A 167 -8.64 11.34 25.46
C VAL A 167 -8.42 9.82 25.37
N HIS A 168 -7.22 9.37 25.72
CA HIS A 168 -6.87 7.95 25.77
C HIS A 168 -6.04 7.62 27.02
N ASN A 169 -6.19 6.39 27.52
CA ASN A 169 -5.47 5.84 28.67
C ASN A 169 -5.48 6.77 29.91
N VAL A 170 -6.67 7.08 30.42
CA VAL A 170 -6.82 7.88 31.64
C VAL A 170 -6.54 7.01 32.87
N GLU A 171 -5.51 7.36 33.63
CA GLU A 171 -5.11 6.65 34.85
C GLU A 171 -4.83 7.63 35.99
N VAL A 172 -5.25 7.28 37.21
CA VAL A 172 -4.83 7.94 38.45
C VAL A 172 -3.81 7.04 39.13
N LEU A 173 -2.56 7.48 39.13
CA LEU A 173 -1.44 6.73 39.67
C LEU A 173 -1.23 7.05 41.16
N PRO A 174 -0.96 6.04 41.99
CA PRO A 174 -0.51 6.25 43.36
C PRO A 174 0.90 6.88 43.41
N PRO A 175 1.28 7.52 44.53
CA PRO A 175 2.57 8.19 44.69
C PRO A 175 3.81 7.32 44.40
N ALA A 176 3.67 6.00 44.53
CA ALA A 176 4.75 5.03 44.33
C ALA A 176 5.11 4.78 42.85
N LEU A 177 4.28 5.24 41.90
CA LEU A 177 4.50 5.02 40.46
C LEU A 177 4.93 6.31 39.77
N SER A 178 5.98 6.21 38.95
CA SER A 178 6.51 7.33 38.17
C SER A 178 5.71 7.53 36.89
N ILE A 179 5.39 8.79 36.58
CA ILE A 179 4.76 9.19 35.32
C ILE A 179 5.63 8.80 34.11
N LYS A 180 6.96 8.82 34.26
CA LYS A 180 7.90 8.40 33.21
C LYS A 180 7.74 6.94 32.79
N ASP A 181 7.35 6.07 33.73
CA ASP A 181 7.18 4.64 33.46
C ASP A 181 5.82 4.32 32.83
N HIS A 182 4.86 5.26 32.89
CA HIS A 182 3.53 5.15 32.30
C HIS A 182 3.44 5.74 30.88
N TRP A 183 4.29 6.71 30.53
CA TRP A 183 4.39 7.30 29.18
C TRP A 183 4.53 6.26 28.05
N GLY A 184 5.28 5.18 28.27
CA GLY A 184 5.54 4.15 27.25
C GLY A 184 4.44 3.08 27.11
N LYS A 185 3.40 3.09 27.95
CA LYS A 185 2.35 2.05 27.96
C LYS A 185 1.13 2.54 27.19
N ASP A 186 0.58 1.66 26.34
CA ASP A 186 -0.67 1.88 25.59
C ASP A 186 -0.72 3.24 24.86
N VAL A 187 0.33 3.51 24.08
CA VAL A 187 0.48 4.74 23.29
C VAL A 187 -0.59 4.79 22.18
N PRO A 188 -1.31 5.91 22.00
CA PRO A 188 -2.37 6.02 21.00
C PRO A 188 -1.80 5.97 19.58
N LEU A 189 -2.65 5.54 18.65
CA LEU A 189 -2.28 5.29 17.26
C LEU A 189 -2.72 6.45 16.35
N LYS A 190 -1.98 6.66 15.26
CA LYS A 190 -2.30 7.63 14.22
C LYS A 190 -1.94 7.08 12.83
N LEU A 191 -2.81 7.33 11.85
CA LEU A 191 -2.55 7.06 10.44
C LEU A 191 -1.81 8.24 9.80
N SER A 192 -0.82 7.96 8.96
CA SER A 192 -0.07 9.00 8.24
C SER A 192 0.40 8.54 6.87
N ILE A 193 0.67 9.48 5.97
CA ILE A 193 1.27 9.20 4.67
C ILE A 193 2.80 9.31 4.81
N ASP A 194 3.52 8.30 4.32
CA ASP A 194 4.97 8.34 4.22
C ASP A 194 5.36 9.22 3.03
N ASN A 195 5.74 10.47 3.32
CA ASN A 195 6.07 11.46 2.30
C ASN A 195 7.25 11.06 1.39
N SER A 196 8.09 10.09 1.79
CA SER A 196 9.16 9.58 0.92
C SER A 196 8.62 8.85 -0.32
N SER A 197 7.43 8.24 -0.20
CA SER A 197 6.75 7.55 -1.31
C SER A 197 6.23 8.50 -2.38
N ALA A 198 6.01 9.77 -2.05
CA ALA A 198 5.48 10.78 -2.96
C ALA A 198 6.56 11.44 -3.86
N SER A 199 7.81 10.95 -3.83
CA SER A 199 8.95 11.56 -4.54
C SER A 199 8.79 11.63 -6.07
N GLU A 200 7.93 10.79 -6.65
CA GLU A 200 7.62 10.80 -8.09
C GLU A 200 6.57 11.85 -8.50
N ILE A 201 5.91 12.50 -7.53
CA ILE A 201 4.85 13.47 -7.74
C ILE A 201 5.46 14.87 -7.86
N GLU A 202 5.16 15.56 -8.95
CA GLU A 202 5.60 16.95 -9.16
C GLU A 202 4.87 17.87 -8.17
N VAL A 203 5.62 18.63 -7.38
CA VAL A 203 5.09 19.63 -6.45
C VAL A 203 5.29 21.01 -7.06
N GLY A 204 4.21 21.77 -7.23
CA GLY A 204 4.26 23.15 -7.68
C GLY A 204 4.86 24.09 -6.62
N ASP A 205 5.23 25.29 -7.03
CA ASP A 205 5.76 26.33 -6.11
C ASP A 205 4.73 26.76 -5.04
N ASP A 206 3.45 26.45 -5.27
CA ASP A 206 2.32 26.63 -4.35
C ASP A 206 2.09 25.45 -3.40
N GLY A 207 2.96 24.43 -3.42
CA GLY A 207 2.84 23.22 -2.60
C GLY A 207 1.76 22.25 -3.09
N VAL A 208 1.15 22.50 -4.25
CA VAL A 208 0.09 21.66 -4.82
C VAL A 208 0.72 20.55 -5.67
N TRP A 209 0.24 19.32 -5.46
CA TRP A 209 0.63 18.16 -6.25
C TRP A 209 0.05 18.24 -7.66
N SER A 210 0.91 18.10 -8.66
CA SER A 210 0.53 18.06 -10.07
C SER A 210 0.46 16.60 -10.53
N ILE A 211 -0.77 16.09 -10.67
CA ILE A 211 -1.01 14.73 -11.13
C ILE A 211 -1.74 14.79 -12.49
N VAL A 212 -1.25 14.05 -13.48
CA VAL A 212 -1.79 14.11 -14.85
C VAL A 212 -3.02 13.20 -14.95
N GLY A 213 -4.21 13.81 -14.89
CA GLY A 213 -5.49 13.19 -15.23
C GLY A 213 -5.72 13.29 -16.74
N GLY A 214 -5.23 12.31 -17.50
CA GLY A 214 -5.38 12.26 -18.97
C GLY A 214 -6.40 11.22 -19.46
N LYS A 215 -6.57 11.14 -20.80
CA LYS A 215 -7.21 9.97 -21.46
C LYS A 215 -6.63 8.67 -20.90
N ALA A 216 -7.37 7.56 -20.94
CA ALA A 216 -6.93 6.27 -20.40
C ALA A 216 -5.46 5.91 -20.72
N SER A 217 -4.98 6.27 -21.92
CA SER A 217 -3.60 6.09 -22.40
C SER A 217 -2.52 7.01 -21.81
N CYS A 218 -2.88 8.04 -21.07
CA CYS A 218 -1.97 9.09 -20.55
C CYS A 218 -2.08 9.28 -19.03
N ARG A 219 -2.81 8.40 -18.33
CA ARG A 219 -2.93 8.42 -16.88
C ARG A 219 -1.65 7.86 -16.27
N ARG A 220 -1.02 8.62 -15.37
CA ARG A 220 0.18 8.20 -14.67
C ARG A 220 -0.22 7.49 -13.39
N ASN A 221 0.30 6.28 -13.18
CA ASN A 221 0.21 5.61 -11.89
C ASN A 221 1.20 6.28 -10.94
N PHE A 222 0.79 6.46 -9.69
CA PHE A 222 1.67 6.89 -8.62
C PHE A 222 1.41 6.02 -7.40
N SER A 223 2.40 5.89 -6.54
CA SER A 223 2.30 5.09 -5.33
C SER A 223 2.34 6.00 -4.11
N LEU A 224 1.50 5.70 -3.13
CA LEU A 224 1.55 6.33 -1.80
C LEU A 224 1.59 5.24 -0.75
N ASP A 225 2.54 5.35 0.15
CA ASP A 225 2.63 4.49 1.31
C ASP A 225 1.95 5.16 2.50
N VAL A 226 1.11 4.39 3.19
CA VAL A 226 0.43 4.79 4.41
C VAL A 226 1.01 3.97 5.54
N VAL A 227 1.35 4.64 6.63
CA VAL A 227 1.97 4.03 7.81
C VAL A 227 1.15 4.33 9.06
N LEU A 228 1.02 3.32 9.91
CA LEU A 228 0.40 3.39 11.21
C LEU A 228 1.48 3.66 12.25
N LEU A 229 1.43 4.85 12.85
CA LEU A 229 2.40 5.30 13.83
C LEU A 229 1.77 5.29 15.23
N ASN A 230 2.58 5.09 16.26
CA ASN A 230 2.22 5.48 17.61
C ASN A 230 2.44 7.01 17.79
N ALA A 231 1.97 7.57 18.90
CA ALA A 231 2.18 8.99 19.21
C ALA A 231 3.67 9.39 19.27
N SER A 232 4.57 8.45 19.56
CA SER A 232 6.02 8.65 19.51
C SER A 232 6.61 8.64 18.09
N GLY A 233 5.78 8.48 17.05
CA GLY A 233 6.19 8.49 15.64
C GLY A 233 6.81 7.19 15.14
N GLN A 234 6.76 6.11 15.92
CA GLN A 234 7.30 4.81 15.54
C GLN A 234 6.23 3.96 14.82
N PRO A 235 6.60 3.20 13.78
CA PRO A 235 5.67 2.32 13.09
C PRO A 235 5.21 1.18 13.99
N VAL A 236 3.92 0.87 13.94
CA VAL A 236 3.28 -0.15 14.78
C VAL A 236 2.88 -1.35 13.94
N ASN A 237 3.39 -2.53 14.27
CA ASN A 237 3.05 -3.78 13.61
C ASN A 237 1.65 -4.26 14.04
N LYS A 238 0.61 -3.69 13.41
CA LYS A 238 -0.79 -4.10 13.53
C LYS A 238 -1.43 -4.21 12.16
N ASP A 239 -2.21 -5.28 11.98
CA ASP A 239 -2.94 -5.55 10.75
C ASP A 239 -4.28 -4.82 10.80
N VAL A 240 -4.44 -3.80 9.95
CA VAL A 240 -5.66 -2.99 9.86
C VAL A 240 -6.03 -2.76 8.40
N GLU A 241 -7.32 -2.60 8.12
CA GLU A 241 -7.82 -2.35 6.77
C GLU A 241 -7.96 -0.85 6.54
N VAL A 242 -7.27 -0.35 5.50
CA VAL A 242 -7.25 1.06 5.11
C VAL A 242 -7.82 1.21 3.71
N VAL A 243 -8.62 2.25 3.51
CA VAL A 243 -9.26 2.59 2.24
C VAL A 243 -8.81 3.98 1.81
N ALA A 244 -8.58 4.15 0.50
CA ALA A 244 -8.35 5.47 -0.09
C ALA A 244 -9.59 5.98 -0.82
N SER A 245 -9.85 7.27 -0.70
CA SER A 245 -10.98 7.98 -1.32
C SER A 245 -10.51 9.33 -1.83
N LEU A 246 -11.18 9.87 -2.85
CA LEU A 246 -10.87 11.18 -3.40
C LEU A 246 -11.92 12.20 -2.97
N LEU A 247 -11.46 13.33 -2.45
CA LEU A 247 -12.28 14.43 -1.98
C LEU A 247 -11.97 15.71 -2.74
N TYR A 248 -12.91 16.63 -2.77
CA TYR A 248 -12.64 18.02 -3.14
C TYR A 248 -11.92 18.73 -1.98
N ALA A 249 -10.87 19.49 -2.30
CA ALA A 249 -9.99 20.09 -1.30
C ALA A 249 -10.60 21.29 -0.56
N ASP A 250 -11.64 21.92 -1.12
CA ASP A 250 -12.32 23.12 -0.61
C ASP A 250 -13.44 22.81 0.39
N ASN A 251 -14.22 21.76 0.14
CA ASN A 251 -15.39 21.41 0.95
C ASN A 251 -15.30 20.00 1.58
N GLY A 252 -14.28 19.21 1.25
CA GLY A 252 -14.10 17.86 1.78
C GLY A 252 -15.13 16.83 1.28
N ALA A 253 -16.00 17.19 0.33
CA ALA A 253 -17.01 16.28 -0.20
C ALA A 253 -16.37 15.19 -1.06
N LEU A 254 -16.95 13.98 -1.02
CA LEU A 254 -16.53 12.87 -1.87
C LEU A 254 -16.73 13.25 -3.34
N VAL A 255 -15.72 12.98 -4.16
CA VAL A 255 -15.86 13.11 -5.61
C VAL A 255 -16.78 11.99 -6.09
N GLU A 256 -17.88 12.35 -6.74
CA GLU A 256 -18.85 11.37 -7.23
C GLU A 256 -18.33 10.61 -8.46
N ASN A 257 -18.90 9.43 -8.71
CA ASN A 257 -18.64 8.66 -9.93
C ASN A 257 -19.08 9.47 -11.14
N THR A 258 -18.21 9.54 -12.15
CA THR A 258 -18.56 10.24 -13.38
C THR A 258 -19.58 9.43 -14.20
N THR A 259 -20.25 10.09 -15.16
CA THR A 259 -21.21 9.48 -16.10
C THR A 259 -20.67 8.26 -16.86
N ASP A 260 -19.36 8.09 -16.92
CA ASP A 260 -18.68 7.04 -17.69
C ASP A 260 -18.51 5.73 -16.89
N ALA A 261 -19.19 5.60 -15.75
CA ALA A 261 -19.18 4.45 -14.83
C ALA A 261 -17.81 4.11 -14.20
N GLU A 262 -16.81 4.97 -14.37
CA GLU A 262 -15.47 4.80 -13.80
C GLU A 262 -15.32 5.58 -12.49
N ALA A 263 -14.76 4.91 -11.47
CA ALA A 263 -14.50 5.50 -10.16
C ALA A 263 -13.48 6.67 -10.23
N PRO A 264 -13.62 7.70 -9.39
CA PRO A 264 -12.74 8.88 -9.36
C PRO A 264 -11.29 8.54 -8.98
N LEU A 265 -11.11 7.54 -8.12
CA LEU A 265 -9.82 7.02 -7.68
C LEU A 265 -9.81 5.51 -7.86
N LEU A 266 -8.85 5.04 -8.63
CA LEU A 266 -8.62 3.63 -8.90
C LEU A 266 -7.37 3.19 -8.16
N ALA A 267 -7.44 1.99 -7.59
CA ALA A 267 -6.27 1.26 -7.11
C ALA A 267 -5.92 0.18 -8.14
N SER A 268 -4.62 -0.05 -8.34
CA SER A 268 -4.12 -1.10 -9.25
C SER A 268 -3.39 -2.18 -8.46
N TYR A 269 -3.84 -3.42 -8.60
CA TYR A 269 -3.18 -4.60 -8.05
C TYR A 269 -2.98 -5.62 -9.18
N ASP A 270 -1.74 -6.09 -9.37
CA ASP A 270 -1.37 -7.00 -10.47
C ASP A 270 -1.83 -6.54 -11.88
N GLY A 271 -1.86 -5.23 -12.09
CA GLY A 271 -2.28 -4.62 -13.36
C GLY A 271 -3.79 -4.55 -13.58
N ILE A 272 -4.60 -5.00 -12.61
CA ILE A 272 -6.06 -4.85 -12.62
C ILE A 272 -6.43 -3.58 -11.85
N GLU A 273 -7.23 -2.72 -12.47
CA GLU A 273 -7.76 -1.49 -11.87
C GLU A 273 -9.14 -1.76 -11.27
N TYR A 274 -9.36 -1.31 -10.04
CA TYR A 274 -10.65 -1.36 -9.35
C TYR A 274 -10.87 -0.06 -8.58
N ALA A 275 -12.11 0.25 -8.20
CA ALA A 275 -12.38 1.43 -7.40
C ALA A 275 -11.64 1.31 -6.07
N SER A 276 -10.89 2.34 -5.67
CA SER A 276 -10.01 2.24 -4.49
C SER A 276 -10.77 1.97 -3.18
N CYS A 277 -12.08 2.19 -3.16
CA CYS A 277 -12.95 1.90 -2.03
C CYS A 277 -13.55 0.49 -2.02
N GLU A 278 -13.56 -0.24 -3.14
CA GLU A 278 -14.15 -1.58 -3.23
C GLU A 278 -13.31 -2.66 -2.56
N ARG A 279 -11.98 -2.46 -2.50
CA ARG A 279 -11.06 -3.40 -1.87
C ARG A 279 -10.13 -2.67 -0.91
N PRO A 280 -10.38 -2.75 0.39
CA PRO A 280 -9.49 -2.22 1.41
C PRO A 280 -8.13 -2.88 1.34
N SER A 281 -7.07 -2.09 1.51
CA SER A 281 -5.72 -2.62 1.63
C SER A 281 -5.44 -2.98 3.08
N LYS A 282 -5.00 -4.21 3.31
CA LYS A 282 -4.49 -4.62 4.63
C LYS A 282 -3.11 -4.01 4.84
N MET A 283 -2.93 -3.33 5.96
CA MET A 283 -1.61 -2.91 6.41
C MET A 283 -0.85 -4.16 6.87
N LEU A 284 0.33 -4.36 6.30
CA LEU A 284 1.27 -5.40 6.71
C LEU A 284 2.38 -4.71 7.51
N GLN A 285 2.62 -5.17 8.74
CA GLN A 285 3.61 -4.54 9.63
C GLN A 285 3.37 -3.03 9.84
N GLY A 286 2.10 -2.61 9.82
CA GLY A 286 1.74 -1.19 9.97
C GLY A 286 1.99 -0.34 8.72
N ARG A 287 2.23 -0.94 7.55
CA ARG A 287 2.38 -0.23 6.27
C ARG A 287 1.43 -0.79 5.21
N ALA A 288 0.81 0.08 4.43
CA ALA A 288 0.07 -0.27 3.23
C ALA A 288 0.53 0.60 2.07
N SER A 289 0.87 -0.03 0.94
CA SER A 289 1.23 0.66 -0.30
C SER A 289 0.03 0.70 -1.23
N PHE A 290 -0.36 1.90 -1.64
CA PHE A 290 -1.44 2.11 -2.59
C PHE A 290 -0.88 2.55 -3.93
N LYS A 291 -1.05 1.72 -4.95
CA LYS A 291 -0.79 2.11 -6.33
C LYS A 291 -2.05 2.74 -6.91
N LEU A 292 -2.07 4.06 -6.98
CA LEU A 292 -3.24 4.86 -7.25
C LEU A 292 -3.21 5.48 -8.65
N LYS A 293 -4.42 5.72 -9.16
CA LYS A 293 -4.67 6.36 -10.45
C LYS A 293 -5.93 7.22 -10.35
N ILE A 294 -5.81 8.49 -10.69
CA ILE A 294 -6.95 9.42 -10.73
C ILE A 294 -7.61 9.34 -12.10
N SER A 295 -8.94 9.21 -12.14
CA SER A 295 -9.68 9.13 -13.41
C SER A 295 -9.79 10.52 -14.09
N GLN A 296 -10.54 10.63 -15.18
CA GLN A 296 -10.61 11.85 -16.01
C GLN A 296 -11.47 12.95 -15.35
N LEU A 297 -10.97 13.53 -14.25
CA LEU A 297 -11.71 14.49 -13.44
C LEU A 297 -11.52 15.94 -13.87
N SER A 298 -10.34 16.33 -14.36
CA SER A 298 -9.99 17.76 -14.52
C SER A 298 -10.84 18.50 -15.54
N SER A 299 -11.23 17.87 -16.66
CA SER A 299 -12.06 18.51 -17.67
C SER A 299 -13.55 18.59 -17.29
N LYS A 300 -13.97 17.90 -16.22
CA LYS A 300 -15.37 17.81 -15.78
C LYS A 300 -15.64 18.51 -14.43
N CYS A 301 -14.60 18.94 -13.70
CA CYS A 301 -14.70 19.46 -12.32
C CYS A 301 -14.18 20.91 -12.17
N ASP A 302 -14.32 21.76 -13.19
CA ASP A 302 -14.05 23.21 -13.14
C ASP A 302 -12.69 23.62 -12.52
N ASN A 303 -11.61 22.86 -12.79
CA ASN A 303 -10.27 23.11 -12.22
C ASN A 303 -10.21 23.11 -10.68
N ARG A 304 -11.18 22.49 -9.99
CA ARG A 304 -11.13 22.34 -8.52
C ARG A 304 -9.93 21.48 -8.11
N LEU A 305 -9.44 21.75 -6.91
CA LEU A 305 -8.38 20.96 -6.28
C LEU A 305 -8.96 19.74 -5.58
N PHE A 306 -8.20 18.65 -5.57
CA PHE A 306 -8.58 17.39 -4.95
C PHE A 306 -7.64 17.03 -3.81
N ARG A 307 -8.03 16.11 -2.93
CA ARG A 307 -7.13 15.46 -1.96
C ARG A 307 -7.49 14.00 -1.84
N ILE A 308 -6.50 13.16 -1.57
CA ILE A 308 -6.71 11.74 -1.27
C ILE A 308 -6.82 11.61 0.25
N ARG A 309 -7.90 10.99 0.71
CA ARG A 309 -8.13 10.63 2.11
C ARG A 309 -7.95 9.14 2.27
N PHE A 310 -7.00 8.75 3.11
CA PHE A 310 -6.85 7.39 3.62
C PHE A 310 -7.53 7.29 4.99
N HIS A 311 -8.34 6.27 5.21
CA HIS A 311 -9.02 6.07 6.49
C HIS A 311 -9.17 4.57 6.82
N MET A 312 -9.30 4.27 8.11
CA MET A 312 -9.51 2.91 8.62
C MET A 312 -11.01 2.56 8.64
N LEU A 313 -11.39 1.33 8.24
CA LEU A 313 -12.80 0.92 8.15
C LEU A 313 -13.43 0.46 9.49
N LYS A 314 -12.65 -0.22 10.33
CA LYS A 314 -13.15 -0.88 11.55
C LYS A 314 -12.93 -0.07 12.83
N SER A 315 -12.27 1.08 12.71
CA SER A 315 -12.07 2.00 13.82
C SER A 315 -13.11 3.11 13.68
N GLY A 316 -13.68 3.60 14.79
CA GLY A 316 -14.60 4.75 14.76
C GLY A 316 -14.06 5.92 13.91
N SER A 317 -14.94 6.82 13.46
CA SER A 317 -14.59 7.98 12.61
C SER A 317 -13.76 9.02 13.38
N TYR A 318 -12.52 8.66 13.71
CA TYR A 318 -11.59 9.47 14.47
C TYR A 318 -10.64 10.22 13.51
N PRO A 319 -10.43 11.54 13.69
CA PRO A 319 -9.54 12.34 12.84
C PRO A 319 -8.10 11.82 12.74
N PHE A 320 -7.59 11.20 13.81
CA PHE A 320 -6.24 10.62 13.83
C PHE A 320 -6.14 9.26 13.11
N PHE A 321 -7.25 8.64 12.70
CA PHE A 321 -7.26 7.49 11.78
C PHE A 321 -7.46 7.88 10.33
N GLU A 322 -7.33 9.18 10.04
CA GLU A 322 -7.40 9.73 8.70
C GLU A 322 -6.10 10.40 8.32
N ALA A 323 -5.66 10.17 7.08
CA ALA A 323 -4.50 10.82 6.52
C ALA A 323 -4.85 11.44 5.18
N PHE A 324 -4.47 12.71 5.00
CA PHE A 324 -4.80 13.49 3.81
C PHE A 324 -3.54 13.82 3.02
N SER A 325 -3.63 13.66 1.70
CA SER A 325 -2.60 14.18 0.80
C SER A 325 -2.62 15.71 0.77
N PRO A 326 -1.52 16.35 0.34
CA PRO A 326 -1.55 17.73 -0.14
C PRO A 326 -2.61 17.92 -1.25
N PRO A 327 -3.07 19.16 -1.48
CA PRO A 327 -3.97 19.47 -2.59
C PRO A 327 -3.38 18.99 -3.92
N ILE A 328 -4.23 18.47 -4.78
CA ILE A 328 -3.88 17.89 -6.07
C ILE A 328 -4.56 18.70 -7.16
N ARG A 329 -3.77 19.22 -8.10
CA ARG A 329 -4.22 19.77 -9.37
C ARG A 329 -4.15 18.68 -10.43
N CYS A 330 -5.30 18.35 -11.02
CA CYS A 330 -5.37 17.41 -12.12
C CYS A 330 -5.15 18.14 -13.46
N ILE A 331 -4.13 17.75 -14.23
CA ILE A 331 -3.85 18.36 -15.55
C ILE A 331 -4.29 17.43 -16.68
N SER A 332 -5.27 17.85 -17.49
CA SER A 332 -5.61 17.18 -18.76
C SER A 332 -4.73 17.68 -19.89
N ARG A 333 -3.92 16.82 -20.50
CA ARG A 333 -3.26 17.14 -21.78
C ARG A 333 -4.22 16.92 -22.95
N GLY A 334 -4.85 18.00 -23.42
CA GLY A 334 -5.65 18.03 -24.65
C GLY A 334 -5.00 18.89 -25.74
N ARG A 335 -4.59 18.23 -26.85
CA ARG A 335 -4.31 18.70 -28.22
C ARG A 335 -3.81 20.14 -28.47
N ASN A 336 -2.58 20.24 -28.98
CA ASN A 336 -2.01 21.23 -29.91
C ASN A 336 -2.60 22.66 -29.91
N ALA A 337 -1.83 23.61 -29.38
CA ALA A 337 -1.69 24.94 -29.99
C ALA A 337 -0.22 25.13 -30.38
N ARG A 338 0.16 24.64 -31.57
CA ARG A 338 1.41 25.08 -32.22
C ARG A 338 1.06 26.27 -33.10
N GLY A 339 1.49 27.45 -32.68
CA GLY A 339 1.61 28.63 -33.54
C GLY A 339 0.85 29.88 -33.10
N SER A 340 1.45 30.67 -32.22
CA SER A 340 1.73 32.07 -32.58
C SER A 340 2.97 32.57 -31.82
N SER A 341 4.15 32.22 -32.32
CA SER A 341 5.29 33.11 -32.17
C SER A 341 5.03 34.33 -33.06
N LEU A 342 4.50 35.40 -32.48
CA LEU A 342 4.65 36.73 -33.05
C LEU A 342 5.58 37.50 -32.13
N MET A 343 6.88 37.39 -32.45
CA MET A 343 7.79 38.51 -32.25
C MET A 343 7.18 39.74 -32.94
N TRP A 344 6.88 40.80 -32.19
CA TRP A 344 7.26 42.14 -32.64
C TRP A 344 7.32 43.14 -31.47
N LYS A 345 8.57 43.44 -31.09
CA LYS A 345 9.13 44.73 -30.68
C LYS A 345 8.51 45.51 -29.50
N ARG A 346 9.33 45.55 -28.43
CA ARG A 346 9.83 46.75 -27.74
C ARG A 346 9.41 48.09 -28.38
N SER A 347 8.76 48.95 -27.60
CA SER A 347 9.05 50.39 -27.51
C SER A 347 8.48 51.00 -26.23
N THR A 348 9.38 51.65 -25.51
CA THR A 348 9.21 52.56 -24.37
C THR A 348 8.49 53.85 -24.76
N SER A 349 7.73 54.42 -23.80
CA SER A 349 7.56 55.87 -23.47
C SER A 349 7.47 56.88 -24.65
N THR A 350 6.51 57.81 -24.75
CA THR A 350 6.19 58.90 -23.81
C THR A 350 5.15 59.81 -24.50
N PHE A 351 4.41 60.61 -23.71
CA PHE A 351 3.65 61.83 -24.05
C PHE A 351 2.12 61.72 -24.29
N ASN A 352 1.41 61.90 -23.17
CA ASN A 352 0.18 62.71 -22.97
C ASN A 352 0.19 64.06 -23.74
N PRO A 353 -0.92 64.86 -23.88
CA PRO A 353 -1.98 65.03 -22.87
C PRO A 353 -3.41 65.48 -23.32
N VAL A 354 -4.32 65.67 -22.33
CA VAL A 354 -5.44 66.68 -22.28
C VAL A 354 -6.72 66.32 -23.10
N ASN A 355 -7.98 66.31 -22.62
CA ASN A 355 -8.66 66.95 -21.48
C ASN A 355 -10.07 66.34 -21.20
N ILE A 356 -10.50 66.41 -19.92
CA ILE A 356 -11.85 66.78 -19.38
C ILE A 356 -13.05 65.88 -19.79
N SER A 357 -13.79 65.21 -18.90
CA SER A 357 -14.51 65.69 -17.69
C SER A 357 -15.04 64.47 -16.89
N GLN A 358 -14.75 64.37 -15.57
CA GLN A 358 -15.68 64.58 -14.42
C GLN A 358 -16.95 63.72 -14.48
N SER A 359 -17.23 62.80 -13.55
CA SER A 359 -17.35 62.87 -12.07
C SER A 359 -17.68 61.44 -11.58
N SER A 360 -17.59 60.97 -10.34
CA SER A 360 -17.11 61.38 -9.00
C SER A 360 -17.16 60.06 -8.17
N ARG A 361 -16.07 59.61 -7.54
CA ARG A 361 -15.61 59.90 -6.15
C ARG A 361 -16.54 59.27 -5.09
N VAL A 362 -16.12 58.55 -4.05
CA VAL A 362 -14.89 58.51 -3.20
C VAL A 362 -14.86 57.06 -2.61
N ASP A 363 -13.78 56.25 -2.67
CA ASP A 363 -12.52 56.21 -1.88
C ASP A 363 -12.74 56.15 -0.34
N GLU A 364 -11.92 55.56 0.54
CA GLU A 364 -10.46 55.50 0.71
C GLU A 364 -10.21 54.52 1.90
N GLY A 365 -9.09 53.83 2.17
CA GLY A 365 -7.71 53.72 1.67
C GLY A 365 -7.09 52.52 2.41
N SER A 366 -6.20 51.71 1.85
CA SER A 366 -4.79 51.92 1.48
C SER A 366 -3.82 51.29 2.50
N LEU A 367 -3.16 50.23 2.02
CA LEU A 367 -1.74 49.85 2.12
C LEU A 367 -0.92 50.27 3.35
N GLU A 368 -0.20 49.31 3.95
CA GLU A 368 1.26 49.40 4.04
C GLU A 368 1.93 48.03 4.19
N LEU A 369 3.08 47.93 3.53
CA LEU A 369 3.97 46.79 3.39
C LEU A 369 5.21 47.15 4.22
N GLU A 370 5.57 46.36 5.23
CA GLU A 370 6.93 46.38 5.77
C GLU A 370 7.55 44.99 5.75
N HIS A 371 8.63 44.91 4.98
CA HIS A 371 9.63 43.85 5.02
C HIS A 371 10.47 43.99 6.29
N SER A 372 10.78 42.87 6.94
CA SER A 372 12.09 42.71 7.59
C SER A 372 12.68 41.33 7.25
N SER A 373 13.78 41.39 6.52
CA SER A 373 14.67 40.30 6.15
C SER A 373 15.75 40.13 7.21
N ILE A 374 16.08 38.89 7.59
CA ILE A 374 17.45 38.51 7.96
C ILE A 374 17.77 37.15 7.32
N TYR A 375 18.87 37.15 6.57
CA TYR A 375 19.50 36.04 5.84
C TYR A 375 20.38 35.18 6.75
N GLU A 376 20.56 33.91 6.38
CA GLU A 376 21.83 33.15 6.24
C GLU A 376 21.52 31.64 6.39
N ALA A 377 22.04 30.67 5.63
CA ALA A 377 22.80 30.64 4.39
C ALA A 377 22.65 29.22 3.80
N ARG A 378 22.41 29.11 2.49
CA ARG A 378 22.64 27.87 1.72
C ARG A 378 24.12 27.78 1.33
N PRO A 379 24.67 26.57 1.21
CA PRO A 379 25.66 26.28 0.19
C PRO A 379 25.07 25.33 -0.88
N TYR A 380 25.10 25.77 -2.13
CA TYR A 380 25.18 24.87 -3.31
C TYR A 380 26.68 24.76 -3.66
N SER A 381 27.23 23.64 -4.15
CA SER A 381 27.13 23.27 -5.56
C SER A 381 27.91 21.99 -5.96
N SER A 382 27.41 21.37 -7.04
CA SER A 382 28.09 20.56 -8.08
C SER A 382 28.62 19.15 -7.70
N SER A 383 28.48 18.11 -8.52
CA SER A 383 28.77 18.06 -9.96
C SER A 383 27.93 17.08 -10.80
N LYS A 384 27.62 17.50 -12.02
CA LYS A 384 27.20 16.67 -13.18
C LYS A 384 28.44 16.20 -13.96
N ARG A 385 28.39 14.98 -14.50
CA ARG A 385 29.03 14.61 -15.80
C ARG A 385 28.12 13.57 -16.50
N VAL A 386 27.26 14.01 -17.43
CA VAL A 386 27.42 14.05 -18.90
C VAL A 386 27.34 12.66 -19.56
N ARG A 387 26.26 12.44 -20.34
CA ARG A 387 26.22 11.44 -21.41
C ARG A 387 26.31 12.20 -22.74
N SER A 388 27.42 12.04 -23.45
CA SER A 388 27.65 12.53 -24.81
C SER A 388 27.66 11.36 -25.77
N GLY A 389 27.08 11.54 -26.95
CA GLY A 389 27.04 10.56 -28.03
C GLY A 389 25.94 10.85 -29.04
N HIS A 390 26.14 11.89 -29.86
CA HIS A 390 25.36 12.14 -31.08
C HIS A 390 25.87 11.25 -32.22
N CYS A 391 24.95 10.70 -33.02
CA CYS A 391 25.09 10.65 -34.47
C CYS A 391 23.71 10.86 -35.10
N LYS A 392 23.49 12.07 -35.62
CA LYS A 392 22.44 12.38 -36.60
C LYS A 392 23.04 12.11 -37.98
N LEU A 393 22.32 11.39 -38.82
CA LEU A 393 22.28 11.66 -40.25
C LEU A 393 20.85 11.38 -40.71
N SER A 394 20.13 12.46 -41.00
CA SER A 394 18.88 12.47 -41.73
C SER A 394 19.17 13.16 -43.05
N THR A 395 18.83 12.52 -44.16
CA THR A 395 18.62 13.19 -45.44
C THR A 395 17.35 12.63 -46.04
N THR A 396 16.30 13.44 -45.95
CA THR A 396 15.02 13.28 -46.64
C THR A 396 15.16 13.92 -48.02
N PHE A 397 14.74 13.21 -49.07
CA PHE A 397 14.23 13.82 -50.29
C PHE A 397 12.92 13.11 -50.64
N GLU A 398 11.84 13.89 -50.73
CA GLU A 398 10.51 13.45 -51.17
C GLU A 398 10.45 13.31 -52.69
N THR A 399 9.76 12.28 -53.20
CA THR A 399 8.60 12.39 -54.14
C THR A 399 8.09 10.99 -54.55
N ASP A 400 6.78 10.77 -54.48
CA ASP A 400 5.97 9.60 -54.94
C ASP A 400 5.55 9.81 -56.43
N PRO A 401 4.87 8.92 -57.23
CA PRO A 401 4.39 7.53 -57.04
C PRO A 401 4.49 6.55 -58.27
N ASN A 402 4.07 5.29 -58.06
CA ASN A 402 3.50 4.26 -58.98
C ASN A 402 4.35 3.39 -59.97
N LEU A 403 4.12 2.07 -59.80
CA LEU A 403 3.96 0.95 -60.78
C LEU A 403 5.13 0.00 -61.13
N GLU A 404 4.82 -1.30 -60.91
CA GLU A 404 5.26 -2.55 -61.58
C GLU A 404 6.61 -3.26 -61.23
N ARG A 405 6.46 -4.56 -60.90
CA ARG A 405 7.41 -5.70 -60.80
C ARG A 405 8.05 -6.01 -62.19
N PRO A 406 9.01 -6.97 -62.39
CA PRO A 406 9.41 -8.12 -61.53
C PRO A 406 10.93 -8.47 -61.45
N ASP A 407 11.21 -9.47 -60.58
CA ASP A 407 12.21 -10.57 -60.59
C ASP A 407 13.67 -10.34 -61.02
N GLU A 408 14.61 -10.74 -60.14
CA GLU A 408 15.47 -11.95 -60.28
C GLU A 408 16.53 -12.03 -59.15
N GLU A 409 16.47 -13.15 -58.43
CA GLU A 409 17.55 -13.99 -57.88
C GLU A 409 18.84 -13.38 -57.28
N CYS A 410 19.17 -13.75 -56.03
CA CYS A 410 20.00 -14.95 -55.80
C CYS A 410 20.11 -15.33 -54.31
N ASN A 411 20.05 -16.64 -54.08
CA ASN A 411 20.17 -17.42 -52.84
C ASN A 411 21.58 -17.25 -52.20
N SER A 412 21.89 -17.63 -50.95
CA SER A 412 21.66 -18.93 -50.32
C SER A 412 22.03 -18.98 -48.83
N HIS A 413 21.29 -19.81 -48.09
CA HIS A 413 21.47 -20.34 -46.72
C HIS A 413 22.77 -21.21 -46.54
N PRO A 414 22.87 -22.08 -45.51
CA PRO A 414 23.11 -21.91 -44.06
C PRO A 414 24.35 -22.74 -43.60
N TRP A 415 24.70 -22.80 -42.30
CA TRP A 415 25.52 -23.93 -41.83
C TRP A 415 25.21 -24.42 -40.40
N THR A 416 25.01 -25.72 -40.33
CA THR A 416 24.84 -26.63 -39.18
C THR A 416 26.16 -27.15 -38.59
N VAL A 417 26.02 -27.68 -37.38
CA VAL A 417 26.92 -28.39 -36.45
C VAL A 417 27.64 -29.64 -37.02
N ASN A 418 28.88 -29.92 -36.55
CA ASN A 418 29.44 -31.20 -36.05
C ASN A 418 30.95 -31.03 -35.67
N GLN A 419 31.41 -31.31 -34.43
CA GLN A 419 32.02 -32.59 -33.92
C GLN A 419 33.38 -32.91 -34.61
N VAL A 420 34.57 -33.17 -34.01
CA VAL A 420 35.02 -34.00 -32.84
C VAL A 420 36.56 -33.76 -32.53
N GLU A 421 36.99 -34.07 -31.28
CA GLU A 421 38.33 -34.51 -30.74
C GLU A 421 39.57 -33.57 -30.64
N ASN A 422 40.05 -33.27 -29.42
CA ASN A 422 41.16 -33.90 -28.62
C ASN A 422 42.58 -33.54 -29.16
N GLU A 423 43.64 -33.21 -28.41
CA GLU A 423 44.04 -33.39 -27.00
C GLU A 423 45.44 -32.71 -26.80
N PHE A 424 45.80 -32.40 -25.53
CA PHE A 424 47.14 -32.02 -24.99
C PHE A 424 47.84 -30.73 -25.47
N GLY A 425 48.50 -29.90 -24.66
CA GLY A 425 48.87 -29.91 -23.24
C GLY A 425 50.05 -28.94 -23.00
N ARG A 426 50.16 -28.42 -21.76
CA ARG A 426 51.32 -27.76 -21.08
C ARG A 426 51.73 -26.31 -21.41
N SER A 427 51.30 -25.41 -20.51
CA SER A 427 52.08 -24.45 -19.69
C SER A 427 53.57 -24.23 -19.98
N LEU A 428 54.00 -22.95 -20.11
CA LEU A 428 54.98 -22.30 -19.23
C LEU A 428 55.05 -20.76 -19.48
N GLU A 429 54.70 -19.99 -18.44
CA GLU A 429 55.51 -18.98 -17.75
C GLU A 429 56.38 -17.94 -18.52
N GLY A 430 56.25 -16.66 -18.14
CA GLY A 430 57.25 -15.61 -18.43
C GLY A 430 56.71 -14.17 -18.41
N ARG A 431 56.71 -13.51 -17.24
CA ARG A 431 56.71 -12.03 -17.06
C ARG A 431 58.18 -11.62 -16.78
N PRO A 432 58.73 -10.48 -17.28
CA PRO A 432 58.68 -9.14 -16.65
C PRO A 432 58.62 -7.99 -17.69
N GLU A 433 58.41 -6.69 -17.39
CA GLU A 433 59.14 -5.77 -16.51
C GLU A 433 58.30 -4.51 -16.16
N ASN A 434 58.81 -3.76 -15.17
CA ASN A 434 58.19 -2.64 -14.44
C ASN A 434 58.50 -1.24 -15.04
N LEU A 435 57.75 -0.22 -14.63
CA LEU A 435 58.32 1.09 -14.27
C LEU A 435 57.51 1.74 -13.12
N GLU A 436 58.24 2.23 -12.13
CA GLU A 436 57.86 2.88 -10.85
C GLU A 436 57.35 4.32 -11.07
N GLU A 437 56.51 4.92 -10.22
CA GLU A 437 56.75 5.69 -8.96
C GLU A 437 55.41 6.43 -8.69
N ALA A 438 54.91 6.82 -7.51
CA ALA A 438 55.38 6.88 -6.12
C ALA A 438 54.15 7.04 -5.18
N ASP A 439 54.42 6.82 -3.88
CA ASP A 439 53.60 6.82 -2.64
C ASP A 439 52.75 8.11 -2.39
N ASP A 440 51.76 8.19 -1.48
CA ASP A 440 51.68 7.77 -0.07
C ASP A 440 50.22 7.53 0.44
N SER A 441 50.05 6.39 1.14
CA SER A 441 49.38 6.12 2.44
C SER A 441 48.25 7.04 2.97
N LEU A 442 47.10 6.53 3.44
CA LEU A 442 46.92 5.96 4.80
C LEU A 442 45.63 5.11 4.94
N SER A 443 45.77 4.07 5.77
CA SER A 443 44.80 3.09 6.28
C SER A 443 43.95 3.66 7.43
N ASP A 444 42.72 3.16 7.64
CA ASP A 444 42.37 2.38 8.85
C ASP A 444 40.86 2.02 8.97
N SER A 445 40.69 0.71 9.05
CA SER A 445 39.63 -0.15 9.61
C SER A 445 38.70 0.43 10.69
N GLU A 446 37.43 0.01 10.65
CA GLU A 446 36.73 -0.50 11.84
C GLU A 446 35.85 -1.71 11.47
N SER A 447 36.18 -2.85 12.07
CA SER A 447 35.45 -4.11 12.08
C SER A 447 34.41 -4.13 13.19
N THR A 448 33.27 -4.81 13.01
CA THR A 448 32.62 -5.56 14.09
C THR A 448 31.97 -6.84 13.56
N GLU A 449 32.68 -7.93 13.86
CA GLU A 449 32.24 -9.28 14.23
C GLU A 449 31.29 -10.10 13.33
N GLU A 450 31.95 -11.08 12.70
CA GLU A 450 31.44 -12.32 12.16
C GLU A 450 30.65 -13.16 13.19
N ARG A 451 29.56 -13.77 12.73
CA ARG A 451 29.12 -15.07 13.25
C ARG A 451 29.15 -16.08 12.11
N ASN A 452 30.33 -16.68 11.92
CA ASN A 452 30.56 -17.77 10.99
C ASN A 452 29.81 -19.05 11.44
N SER A 453 28.97 -19.60 10.57
CA SER A 453 28.61 -21.03 10.60
C SER A 453 29.26 -21.72 9.39
N PRO A 454 29.94 -22.86 9.56
CA PRO A 454 30.74 -23.46 8.49
C PRO A 454 29.87 -24.37 7.62
N PHE A 455 29.70 -24.04 6.33
CA PHE A 455 29.29 -25.02 5.34
C PHE A 455 30.50 -25.46 4.51
N LYS A 456 30.82 -26.76 4.63
CA LYS A 456 31.87 -27.46 3.91
C LYS A 456 31.53 -27.62 2.42
N SER A 457 32.50 -27.22 1.61
CA SER A 457 33.00 -27.80 0.35
C SER A 457 32.10 -28.00 -0.88
N ILE A 458 32.41 -27.16 -1.89
CA ILE A 458 32.70 -27.47 -3.30
C ILE A 458 31.62 -28.22 -4.11
N SER A 459 30.96 -27.48 -5.00
CA SER A 459 30.74 -27.89 -6.40
C SER A 459 31.17 -26.74 -7.30
N SER A 460 32.17 -26.99 -8.15
CA SER A 460 32.62 -26.08 -9.19
C SER A 460 31.72 -26.19 -10.42
N GLY A 461 31.15 -25.08 -10.88
CA GLY A 461 30.66 -24.95 -12.25
C GLY A 461 29.45 -24.04 -12.40
N LYS A 462 29.70 -22.80 -12.82
CA LYS A 462 28.76 -21.69 -13.09
C LYS A 462 28.20 -20.99 -11.85
N SER A 463 28.14 -19.66 -11.96
CA SER A 463 27.65 -18.77 -10.91
C SER A 463 26.17 -19.04 -10.64
N PRO A 464 25.73 -19.12 -9.36
CA PRO A 464 24.32 -19.18 -9.02
C PRO A 464 23.57 -17.99 -9.63
N ILE A 465 22.28 -18.16 -9.92
CA ILE A 465 21.43 -17.09 -10.42
C ILE A 465 21.51 -15.91 -9.45
N SER A 466 21.89 -14.73 -9.96
CA SER A 466 22.17 -13.57 -9.10
C SER A 466 20.94 -13.06 -8.36
N ASP A 467 21.14 -12.48 -7.18
CA ASP A 467 20.09 -11.81 -6.40
C ASP A 467 19.37 -10.71 -7.20
N VAL A 468 20.11 -10.02 -8.08
CA VAL A 468 19.54 -9.03 -8.99
C VAL A 468 18.52 -9.66 -9.94
N THR A 469 18.79 -10.86 -10.47
CA THR A 469 17.87 -11.61 -11.32
C THR A 469 16.63 -12.04 -10.54
N ILE A 470 16.79 -12.48 -9.29
CA ILE A 470 15.68 -12.87 -8.41
C ILE A 470 14.78 -11.67 -8.10
N PHE A 471 15.37 -10.53 -7.73
CA PHE A 471 14.66 -9.29 -7.44
C PHE A 471 13.94 -8.76 -8.68
N LYS A 472 14.62 -8.74 -9.83
CA LYS A 472 14.03 -8.33 -11.11
C LYS A 472 12.84 -9.22 -11.46
N TYR A 473 12.99 -10.54 -11.40
CA TYR A 473 11.89 -11.47 -11.68
C TYR A 473 10.67 -11.18 -10.77
N SER A 474 10.92 -10.92 -9.49
CA SER A 474 9.88 -10.67 -8.49
C SER A 474 9.07 -9.40 -8.80
N LEU A 475 9.72 -8.33 -9.28
CA LEU A 475 9.07 -7.06 -9.61
C LEU A 475 8.58 -6.95 -11.07
N SER A 476 9.05 -7.82 -11.95
CA SER A 476 8.78 -7.78 -13.39
C SER A 476 7.33 -8.12 -13.75
N ALA A 477 6.84 -7.54 -14.84
CA ALA A 477 5.56 -7.90 -15.44
C ALA A 477 5.59 -9.31 -16.05
N LEU A 478 4.42 -9.92 -16.34
CA LEU A 478 4.33 -11.30 -16.86
C LEU A 478 5.14 -11.53 -18.15
N THR A 479 5.15 -10.56 -19.07
CA THR A 479 5.93 -10.65 -20.31
C THR A 479 7.43 -10.70 -20.03
N GLU A 480 7.92 -9.84 -19.14
CA GLU A 480 9.33 -9.83 -18.74
C GLU A 480 9.72 -11.12 -18.00
N ARG A 481 8.85 -11.60 -17.10
CA ARG A 481 9.03 -12.89 -16.42
C ARG A 481 9.14 -14.03 -17.42
N SER A 482 8.33 -14.03 -18.47
CA SER A 482 8.34 -15.09 -19.49
C SER A 482 9.66 -15.11 -20.26
N PHE A 483 10.19 -13.94 -20.61
CA PHE A 483 11.47 -13.79 -21.31
C PHE A 483 12.62 -14.26 -20.42
N MET A 484 12.65 -13.78 -19.17
CA MET A 484 13.67 -14.20 -18.19
C MET A 484 13.65 -15.70 -17.96
N LEU A 485 12.47 -16.30 -17.82
CA LEU A 485 12.36 -17.75 -17.62
C LEU A 485 12.81 -18.54 -18.84
N LYS A 486 12.52 -18.08 -20.06
CA LYS A 486 13.05 -18.67 -21.29
C LYS A 486 14.59 -18.64 -21.30
N GLU A 487 15.20 -17.51 -20.94
CA GLU A 487 16.67 -17.38 -20.86
C GLU A 487 17.30 -18.25 -19.76
N ILE A 488 16.69 -18.27 -18.57
CA ILE A 488 17.17 -19.07 -17.43
C ILE A 488 17.05 -20.56 -17.77
N ALA A 489 15.94 -21.01 -18.33
CA ALA A 489 15.72 -22.42 -18.64
C ALA A 489 16.69 -22.98 -19.70
N MET A 490 17.21 -22.14 -20.60
CA MET A 490 18.22 -22.53 -21.57
C MET A 490 19.60 -22.77 -20.95
N SER A 491 19.90 -22.16 -19.80
CA SER A 491 21.25 -22.12 -19.24
C SER A 491 21.39 -22.81 -17.88
N ALA A 492 20.31 -22.86 -17.10
CA ALA A 492 20.26 -23.41 -15.75
C ALA A 492 19.95 -24.92 -15.73
N SER A 493 20.58 -25.61 -14.78
CA SER A 493 20.22 -26.97 -14.37
C SER A 493 18.90 -26.99 -13.59
N ASP A 494 18.29 -28.17 -13.47
CA ASP A 494 17.02 -28.32 -12.74
C ASP A 494 17.18 -27.97 -11.24
N ASN A 495 18.36 -28.23 -10.67
CA ASN A 495 18.69 -27.86 -9.31
C ASN A 495 18.79 -26.33 -9.14
N GLU A 496 19.45 -25.64 -10.08
CA GLU A 496 19.52 -24.16 -10.07
C GLU A 496 18.14 -23.53 -10.27
N LEU A 497 17.31 -24.12 -11.13
CA LEU A 497 15.93 -23.67 -11.34
C LEU A 497 15.07 -23.87 -10.09
N SER A 498 15.27 -24.97 -9.36
CA SER A 498 14.60 -25.24 -8.08
C SER A 498 15.05 -24.27 -6.98
N GLU A 499 16.35 -23.97 -6.91
CA GLU A 499 16.87 -22.98 -5.96
C GLU A 499 16.34 -21.58 -6.29
N PHE A 500 16.36 -21.19 -7.56
CA PHE A 500 15.75 -19.94 -8.02
C PHE A 500 14.26 -19.86 -7.67
N ALA A 501 13.52 -20.94 -7.86
CA ALA A 501 12.11 -21.06 -7.47
C ALA A 501 11.92 -20.89 -5.95
N HIS A 502 12.84 -21.43 -5.14
CA HIS A 502 12.84 -21.27 -3.69
C HIS A 502 13.10 -19.81 -3.29
N GLN A 503 14.15 -19.19 -3.84
CA GLN A 503 14.51 -17.80 -3.54
C GLN A 503 13.41 -16.83 -3.97
N VAL A 504 12.86 -16.96 -5.18
CA VAL A 504 11.73 -16.13 -5.63
C VAL A 504 10.54 -16.27 -4.69
N SER A 505 10.24 -17.49 -4.22
CA SER A 505 9.16 -17.69 -3.24
C SER A 505 9.43 -17.00 -1.90
N LEU A 506 10.69 -16.91 -1.46
CA LEU A 506 11.06 -16.21 -0.23
C LEU A 506 10.92 -14.69 -0.41
N TYR A 507 11.45 -14.12 -1.50
CA TYR A 507 11.44 -12.68 -1.73
C TYR A 507 10.07 -12.12 -2.12
N SER A 508 9.26 -12.88 -2.86
CA SER A 508 7.89 -12.47 -3.20
C SER A 508 6.89 -12.73 -2.07
N GLY A 509 7.26 -13.51 -1.05
CA GLY A 509 6.32 -14.02 -0.05
C GLY A 509 5.25 -14.96 -0.61
N CYS A 510 5.39 -15.42 -1.86
CA CYS A 510 4.38 -16.19 -2.58
C CYS A 510 4.96 -17.49 -3.13
N SER A 511 4.51 -18.62 -2.57
CA SER A 511 4.96 -19.96 -2.97
C SER A 511 4.48 -20.40 -4.36
N HIS A 512 3.42 -19.79 -4.89
CA HIS A 512 2.84 -20.14 -6.20
C HIS A 512 3.82 -19.92 -7.36
N HIS A 513 4.80 -19.03 -7.22
CA HIS A 513 5.88 -18.86 -8.21
C HIS A 513 6.72 -20.12 -8.37
N ARG A 514 6.88 -20.92 -7.31
CA ARG A 514 7.75 -22.09 -7.31
C ARG A 514 7.33 -23.08 -8.39
N HIS A 515 6.02 -23.29 -8.51
CA HIS A 515 5.46 -24.22 -9.47
C HIS A 515 5.74 -23.80 -10.91
N GLN A 516 5.41 -22.56 -11.26
CA GLN A 516 5.60 -22.03 -12.63
C GLN A 516 7.06 -22.02 -13.06
N ILE A 517 7.96 -21.70 -12.14
CA ILE A 517 9.40 -21.74 -12.38
C ILE A 517 9.84 -23.20 -12.62
N SER A 518 9.42 -24.13 -11.75
CA SER A 518 9.83 -25.54 -11.84
C SER A 518 9.43 -26.24 -13.14
N ILE A 519 8.27 -25.89 -13.73
CA ILE A 519 7.78 -26.51 -14.97
C ILE A 519 8.36 -25.86 -16.24
N THR A 520 9.01 -24.70 -16.11
CA THR A 520 9.42 -23.86 -17.26
C THR A 520 10.25 -24.64 -18.28
N LYS A 521 11.26 -25.37 -17.82
CA LYS A 521 12.20 -26.05 -18.73
C LYS A 521 11.50 -27.13 -19.55
N ARG A 522 10.69 -27.97 -18.90
CA ARG A 522 9.90 -28.99 -19.59
C ARG A 522 8.84 -28.38 -20.50
N LEU A 523 8.17 -27.30 -20.07
CA LEU A 523 7.20 -26.57 -20.90
C LEU A 523 7.81 -26.14 -22.23
N ILE A 524 9.03 -25.57 -22.20
CA ILE A 524 9.74 -25.11 -23.40
C ILE A 524 10.19 -26.28 -24.26
N GLU A 525 10.80 -27.29 -23.65
CA GLU A 525 11.31 -28.47 -24.38
C GLU A 525 10.19 -29.26 -25.06
N GLU A 526 9.11 -29.54 -24.34
CA GLU A 526 7.96 -30.27 -24.87
C GLU A 526 7.17 -29.43 -25.87
N GLY A 527 7.02 -28.12 -25.63
CA GLY A 527 6.38 -27.21 -26.59
C GLY A 527 7.13 -27.12 -27.90
N THR A 528 8.46 -27.07 -27.84
CA THR A 528 9.31 -27.08 -29.05
C THR A 528 9.16 -28.39 -29.80
N LYS A 529 9.17 -29.54 -29.12
CA LYS A 529 8.97 -30.86 -29.73
C LYS A 529 7.59 -31.01 -30.36
N ALA A 530 6.54 -30.56 -29.65
CA ALA A 530 5.17 -30.57 -30.15
C ALA A 530 5.03 -29.69 -31.40
N TRP A 531 5.53 -28.45 -31.36
CA TRP A 531 5.48 -27.57 -32.51
C TRP A 531 6.25 -28.12 -33.71
N SER A 532 7.45 -28.69 -33.52
CA SER A 532 8.20 -29.31 -34.61
C SER A 532 7.45 -30.46 -35.26
N LEU A 533 6.71 -31.26 -34.47
CA LEU A 533 5.91 -32.38 -34.97
C LEU A 533 4.66 -31.89 -35.73
N ILE A 534 3.94 -30.92 -35.18
CA ILE A 534 2.72 -30.33 -35.78
C ILE A 534 3.07 -29.58 -37.07
N SER A 535 4.14 -28.78 -37.04
CA SER A 535 4.49 -27.91 -38.15
C SER A 535 5.08 -28.64 -39.33
N GLN A 536 5.87 -29.70 -39.11
CA GLN A 536 6.65 -30.36 -40.16
C GLN A 536 7.43 -29.33 -41.01
N ASN A 537 7.97 -28.28 -40.35
CA ASN A 537 8.64 -27.11 -40.93
C ASN A 537 7.76 -26.11 -41.71
N ASN A 538 6.42 -26.19 -41.60
CA ASN A 538 5.52 -25.19 -42.17
C ASN A 538 5.29 -24.02 -41.21
N HIS A 539 5.21 -22.81 -41.75
CA HIS A 539 4.92 -21.60 -40.96
C HIS A 539 3.46 -21.49 -40.51
N TYR A 540 2.54 -22.06 -41.30
CA TYR A 540 1.09 -22.04 -41.04
C TYR A 540 0.52 -23.44 -41.27
N ILE A 541 -0.22 -23.95 -40.29
CA ILE A 541 -0.85 -25.27 -40.33
C ILE A 541 -2.34 -25.10 -40.14
N ARG A 542 -3.16 -25.88 -40.84
CA ARG A 542 -4.61 -25.88 -40.57
C ARG A 542 -4.89 -26.41 -39.17
N TRP A 543 -5.78 -25.74 -38.43
CA TRP A 543 -6.13 -26.11 -37.06
C TRP A 543 -6.50 -27.59 -36.95
N GLU A 544 -7.28 -28.10 -37.90
CA GLU A 544 -7.76 -29.48 -37.94
C GLU A 544 -6.61 -30.50 -38.00
N ASN A 545 -5.48 -30.13 -38.62
CA ASN A 545 -4.30 -30.99 -38.70
C ASN A 545 -3.49 -30.98 -37.39
N ALA A 546 -3.67 -29.96 -36.54
CA ALA A 546 -2.96 -29.82 -35.28
C ALA A 546 -3.70 -30.48 -34.11
N VAL A 547 -5.03 -30.63 -34.19
CA VAL A 547 -5.90 -31.16 -33.13
C VAL A 547 -5.40 -32.51 -32.58
N PHE A 548 -5.10 -33.47 -33.47
CA PHE A 548 -4.66 -34.82 -33.09
C PHE A 548 -3.37 -34.80 -32.27
N GLU A 549 -2.36 -34.07 -32.74
CA GLU A 549 -1.07 -33.97 -32.06
C GLU A 549 -1.17 -33.20 -30.73
N ILE A 550 -2.00 -32.15 -30.68
CA ILE A 550 -2.29 -31.43 -29.43
C ILE A 550 -2.90 -32.39 -28.39
N GLU A 551 -3.84 -33.24 -28.81
CA GLU A 551 -4.46 -34.25 -27.94
C GLU A 551 -3.45 -35.26 -27.41
N GLU A 552 -2.62 -35.83 -28.28
CA GLU A 552 -1.61 -36.82 -27.91
C GLU A 552 -0.63 -36.27 -26.87
N TYR A 553 -0.16 -35.03 -27.05
CA TYR A 553 0.70 -34.38 -26.06
C TYR A 553 -0.05 -34.09 -24.76
N PHE A 554 -1.29 -33.62 -24.81
CA PHE A 554 -2.11 -33.39 -23.62
C PHE A 554 -2.26 -34.68 -22.80
N MET A 555 -2.64 -35.79 -23.45
CA MET A 555 -2.84 -37.08 -22.79
C MET A 555 -1.54 -37.62 -22.20
N LYS A 556 -0.42 -37.45 -22.93
CA LYS A 556 0.91 -37.83 -22.47
C LYS A 556 1.34 -37.08 -21.21
N ILE A 557 1.14 -35.77 -21.16
CA ILE A 557 1.53 -34.93 -20.03
C ILE A 557 0.59 -35.15 -18.84
N ALA A 558 -0.72 -35.20 -19.10
CA ALA A 558 -1.73 -35.35 -18.05
C ALA A 558 -1.78 -36.77 -17.45
N HIS A 559 -1.06 -37.74 -18.03
CA HIS A 559 -1.14 -39.16 -17.68
C HIS A 559 -2.59 -39.68 -17.63
N CYS A 560 -3.47 -39.07 -18.43
CA CYS A 560 -4.88 -39.45 -18.53
C CYS A 560 -5.04 -40.50 -19.63
N SER A 561 -5.80 -41.56 -19.36
CA SER A 561 -6.14 -42.59 -20.35
C SER A 561 -7.64 -42.79 -20.52
N SER A 562 -8.46 -42.12 -19.70
CA SER A 562 -9.90 -42.36 -19.56
C SER A 562 -10.76 -41.26 -20.18
N ARG A 563 -10.26 -40.01 -20.20
CA ARG A 563 -10.98 -38.83 -20.68
C ARG A 563 -10.10 -38.02 -21.63
N SER A 564 -10.51 -38.02 -22.90
CA SER A 564 -9.88 -37.27 -24.00
C SER A 564 -10.47 -35.85 -24.11
N LEU A 565 -9.90 -35.01 -24.99
CA LEU A 565 -10.42 -33.66 -25.21
C LEU A 565 -11.63 -33.71 -26.13
N THR A 566 -12.67 -32.95 -25.79
CA THR A 566 -13.89 -32.84 -26.60
C THR A 566 -13.75 -31.76 -27.67
N GLN A 567 -14.66 -31.75 -28.64
CA GLN A 567 -14.73 -30.69 -29.64
C GLN A 567 -14.86 -29.28 -29.03
N GLN A 568 -15.60 -29.15 -27.93
CA GLN A 568 -15.74 -27.89 -27.19
C GLN A 568 -14.42 -27.46 -26.54
N ASP A 569 -13.65 -28.42 -26.01
CA ASP A 569 -12.33 -28.14 -25.44
C ASP A 569 -11.38 -27.59 -26.53
N PHE A 570 -11.41 -28.14 -27.74
CA PHE A 570 -10.63 -27.63 -28.88
C PHE A 570 -11.10 -26.26 -29.38
N GLU A 571 -12.40 -25.97 -29.34
CA GLU A 571 -12.93 -24.64 -29.63
C GLU A 571 -12.40 -23.59 -28.66
N LEU A 572 -12.31 -23.93 -27.37
CA LEU A 572 -11.70 -23.06 -26.38
C LEU A 572 -10.19 -22.88 -26.63
N LEU A 573 -9.45 -23.96 -26.88
CA LEU A 573 -8.01 -23.89 -27.16
C LEU A 573 -7.71 -23.03 -28.39
N ARG A 574 -8.54 -23.14 -29.43
CA ARG A 574 -8.46 -22.30 -30.63
C ARG A 574 -8.72 -20.83 -30.31
N SER A 575 -9.69 -20.53 -29.45
CA SER A 575 -9.95 -19.18 -28.95
C SER A 575 -8.74 -18.60 -28.18
N ILE A 576 -8.14 -19.40 -27.30
CA ILE A 576 -6.94 -19.00 -26.53
C ILE A 576 -5.73 -18.78 -27.46
N ALA A 577 -5.56 -19.63 -28.47
CA ALA A 577 -4.53 -19.45 -29.49
C ALA A 577 -4.70 -18.15 -30.29
N GLY A 578 -5.92 -17.62 -30.37
CA GLY A 578 -6.27 -16.46 -31.17
C GLY A 578 -6.22 -16.74 -32.67
N CYS A 579 -6.38 -18.01 -33.08
CA CYS A 579 -6.35 -18.42 -34.48
C CYS A 579 -7.75 -18.79 -34.99
N GLN A 580 -7.96 -18.61 -36.30
CA GLN A 580 -9.18 -19.03 -36.99
C GLN A 580 -8.93 -20.42 -37.63
N GLU A 581 -8.66 -20.46 -38.93
CA GLU A 581 -8.39 -21.71 -39.66
C GLU A 581 -6.91 -22.13 -39.63
N TYR A 582 -5.98 -21.16 -39.52
CA TYR A 582 -4.54 -21.41 -39.59
C TYR A 582 -3.83 -21.07 -38.29
N LEU A 583 -3.00 -22.01 -37.83
CA LEU A 583 -2.17 -21.93 -36.64
C LEU A 583 -0.71 -21.60 -37.04
N ALA A 584 -0.19 -20.50 -36.49
CA ALA A 584 1.22 -20.12 -36.56
C ALA A 584 1.92 -20.44 -35.24
N GLN A 585 3.26 -20.41 -35.22
CA GLN A 585 4.05 -20.73 -34.03
C GLN A 585 3.67 -19.86 -32.82
N GLU A 586 3.50 -18.57 -33.03
CA GLU A 586 3.11 -17.62 -31.97
C GLU A 586 1.72 -17.90 -31.38
N ASN A 587 0.79 -18.40 -32.19
CA ASN A 587 -0.56 -18.79 -31.76
C ASN A 587 -0.50 -20.11 -30.97
N PHE A 588 0.33 -21.05 -31.44
CA PHE A 588 0.61 -22.28 -30.71
C PHE A 588 1.26 -21.98 -29.35
N GLU A 589 2.27 -21.12 -29.29
CA GLU A 589 2.94 -20.76 -28.04
C GLU A 589 1.97 -20.14 -27.02
N LYS A 590 1.05 -19.26 -27.46
CA LYS A 590 0.02 -18.68 -26.59
C LYS A 590 -0.89 -19.75 -25.97
N MET A 591 -1.38 -20.67 -26.78
CA MET A 591 -2.23 -21.78 -26.34
C MET A 591 -1.46 -22.78 -25.47
N TRP A 592 -0.21 -23.09 -25.83
CA TRP A 592 0.67 -23.99 -25.08
C TRP A 592 1.00 -23.46 -23.69
N CYS A 593 1.24 -22.15 -23.55
CA CYS A 593 1.44 -21.50 -22.25
C CYS A 593 0.22 -21.63 -21.32
N TRP A 594 -0.96 -21.90 -21.86
CA TRP A 594 -2.15 -22.20 -21.07
C TRP A 594 -2.34 -23.71 -20.85
N LEU A 595 -2.24 -24.50 -21.93
CA LEU A 595 -2.52 -25.94 -21.92
C LEU A 595 -1.50 -26.74 -21.10
N TYR A 596 -0.21 -26.40 -21.18
CA TYR A 596 0.83 -27.18 -20.51
C TYR A 596 0.70 -27.16 -18.98
N PRO A 597 0.56 -25.99 -18.30
CA PRO A 597 0.33 -25.98 -16.85
C PRO A 597 -0.95 -26.73 -16.42
N VAL A 598 -2.00 -26.69 -17.24
CA VAL A 598 -3.25 -27.43 -17.00
C VAL A 598 -3.00 -28.93 -17.09
N ALA A 599 -2.38 -29.41 -18.17
CA ALA A 599 -2.04 -30.82 -18.32
C ALA A 599 -1.10 -31.30 -17.20
N PHE A 600 -0.10 -30.50 -16.84
CA PHE A 600 0.81 -30.82 -15.75
C PHE A 600 0.08 -30.91 -14.41
N THR A 601 -0.90 -30.06 -14.15
CA THR A 601 -1.73 -30.15 -12.94
C THR A 601 -2.59 -31.41 -12.93
N LEU A 602 -3.14 -31.79 -14.08
CA LEU A 602 -3.90 -33.03 -14.26
C LEU A 602 -3.04 -34.29 -14.13
N SER A 603 -1.72 -34.19 -14.28
CA SER A 603 -0.79 -35.32 -14.09
C SER A 603 -0.70 -35.82 -12.64
N ARG A 604 -1.15 -35.00 -11.67
CA ARG A 604 -1.17 -35.38 -10.25
C ARG A 604 -2.30 -36.39 -10.00
N ASP A 605 -1.98 -37.56 -9.44
CA ASP A 605 -2.90 -38.70 -9.25
C ASP A 605 -4.30 -38.31 -8.73
N TRP A 606 -4.36 -37.45 -7.70
CA TRP A 606 -5.60 -37.06 -7.04
C TRP A 606 -6.46 -36.07 -7.86
N ILE A 607 -5.83 -35.22 -8.69
CA ILE A 607 -6.56 -34.38 -9.66
C ILE A 607 -6.99 -35.22 -10.86
N ASN A 608 -6.11 -36.13 -11.32
CA ASN A 608 -6.41 -37.03 -12.42
C ASN A 608 -7.65 -37.90 -12.11
N ALA A 609 -7.78 -38.38 -10.87
CA ALA A 609 -8.95 -39.12 -10.41
C ALA A 609 -10.24 -38.29 -10.50
N LEU A 610 -10.20 -37.00 -10.18
CA LEU A 610 -11.34 -36.09 -10.32
C LEU A 610 -11.68 -35.79 -11.79
N TRP A 611 -10.65 -35.58 -12.61
CA TRP A 611 -10.79 -35.35 -14.05
C TRP A 611 -11.41 -36.54 -14.78
N SER A 612 -10.96 -37.74 -14.41
CA SER A 612 -11.38 -39.03 -14.98
C SER A 612 -12.76 -39.49 -14.50
N SER A 613 -13.32 -38.88 -13.44
CA SER A 613 -14.61 -39.26 -12.89
C SER A 613 -15.75 -38.90 -13.84
N THR A 614 -16.54 -39.88 -14.24
CA THR A 614 -17.72 -39.71 -15.11
C THR A 614 -19.00 -39.48 -14.32
N SER A 615 -19.07 -39.88 -13.05
CA SER A 615 -20.24 -39.66 -12.19
C SER A 615 -19.86 -39.65 -10.69
N PRO A 616 -19.95 -38.49 -10.01
CA PRO A 616 -20.22 -37.17 -10.58
C PRO A 616 -19.04 -36.67 -11.42
N LYS A 617 -19.33 -35.88 -12.45
CA LYS A 617 -18.31 -35.17 -13.23
C LYS A 617 -17.82 -33.99 -12.40
N TRP A 618 -16.69 -34.16 -11.72
CA TRP A 618 -16.19 -33.16 -10.76
C TRP A 618 -15.61 -31.93 -11.44
N ILE A 619 -14.76 -32.15 -12.45
CA ILE A 619 -14.13 -31.08 -13.25
C ILE A 619 -14.86 -31.02 -14.58
N GLU A 620 -15.57 -29.92 -14.83
CA GLU A 620 -16.39 -29.79 -16.03
C GLU A 620 -15.49 -29.73 -17.27
N GLY A 621 -14.38 -29.01 -17.17
CA GLY A 621 -13.26 -29.11 -18.09
C GLY A 621 -12.77 -27.75 -18.57
N PHE A 622 -12.56 -27.63 -19.87
CA PHE A 622 -12.15 -26.39 -20.50
C PHE A 622 -13.40 -25.59 -20.82
N ILE A 623 -13.83 -24.81 -19.83
CA ILE A 623 -14.96 -23.88 -19.96
C ILE A 623 -14.55 -22.48 -19.51
N THR A 624 -15.16 -21.48 -20.14
CA THR A 624 -15.01 -20.07 -19.81
C THR A 624 -15.68 -19.73 -18.48
N LYS A 625 -15.44 -18.52 -17.99
CA LYS A 625 -16.14 -18.01 -16.80
C LYS A 625 -17.64 -17.91 -17.10
N GLU A 626 -17.97 -17.37 -18.26
CA GLU A 626 -19.32 -17.07 -18.71
C GLU A 626 -20.15 -18.35 -18.92
N GLU A 627 -19.54 -19.43 -19.45
CA GLU A 627 -20.19 -20.74 -19.58
C GLU A 627 -20.46 -21.38 -18.22
N ALA A 628 -19.54 -21.23 -17.25
CA ALA A 628 -19.73 -21.73 -15.90
C ALA A 628 -20.86 -20.98 -15.16
N GLU A 629 -20.88 -19.65 -15.29
CA GLU A 629 -21.96 -18.82 -14.74
C GLU A 629 -23.30 -19.17 -15.39
N SER A 630 -23.34 -19.31 -16.71
CA SER A 630 -24.54 -19.70 -17.46
C SER A 630 -25.05 -21.09 -17.06
N SER A 631 -24.14 -22.04 -16.78
CA SER A 631 -24.52 -23.39 -16.32
C SER A 631 -25.13 -23.39 -14.91
N LEU A 632 -24.73 -22.43 -14.07
CA LEU A 632 -25.30 -22.21 -12.73
C LEU A 632 -26.55 -21.32 -12.75
N GLN A 633 -26.85 -20.66 -13.87
CA GLN A 633 -28.07 -19.91 -14.13
C GLN A 633 -29.05 -20.79 -14.92
N GLY A 634 -29.88 -21.55 -14.21
CA GLY A 634 -30.92 -22.38 -14.83
C GLY A 634 -32.05 -21.55 -15.45
N PRO A 635 -32.97 -22.19 -16.20
CA PRO A 635 -34.11 -21.51 -16.85
C PRO A 635 -35.10 -20.86 -15.89
N ARG A 636 -35.00 -21.13 -14.57
CA ARG A 636 -35.79 -20.49 -13.50
C ARG A 636 -34.98 -19.51 -12.64
N GLY A 637 -33.75 -19.18 -13.02
CA GLY A 637 -32.81 -18.40 -12.21
C GLY A 637 -31.63 -19.25 -11.70
N LEU A 638 -30.90 -18.73 -10.73
CA LEU A 638 -29.74 -19.42 -10.14
C LEU A 638 -30.12 -20.77 -9.53
N GLN A 639 -29.21 -21.74 -9.66
CA GLN A 639 -29.31 -23.03 -9.01
C GLN A 639 -29.26 -22.90 -7.48
N GLU A 640 -29.55 -23.98 -6.76
CA GLU A 640 -29.55 -23.96 -5.29
C GLU A 640 -28.17 -23.59 -4.72
N PRO A 641 -28.11 -22.82 -3.62
CA PRO A 641 -26.87 -22.52 -2.90
C PRO A 641 -26.05 -23.77 -2.60
N GLY A 642 -24.73 -23.67 -2.80
CA GLY A 642 -23.80 -24.79 -2.68
C GLY A 642 -23.69 -25.67 -3.93
N THR A 643 -24.38 -25.34 -5.04
CA THR A 643 -24.10 -25.89 -6.37
C THR A 643 -22.82 -25.25 -6.92
N PHE A 644 -21.88 -26.05 -7.44
CA PHE A 644 -20.59 -25.56 -7.89
C PHE A 644 -20.08 -26.28 -9.15
N ILE A 645 -19.15 -25.63 -9.84
CA ILE A 645 -18.44 -26.13 -11.01
C ILE A 645 -16.94 -25.89 -10.81
N LEU A 646 -16.12 -26.92 -11.03
CA LEU A 646 -14.67 -26.79 -11.10
C LEU A 646 -14.23 -26.57 -12.55
N ARG A 647 -13.37 -25.57 -12.76
CA ARG A 647 -12.83 -25.22 -14.08
C ARG A 647 -11.41 -24.68 -14.00
N PHE A 648 -10.70 -24.72 -15.12
CA PHE A 648 -9.44 -24.00 -15.28
C PHE A 648 -9.68 -22.58 -15.81
N PRO A 649 -9.08 -21.53 -15.20
CA PRO A 649 -9.26 -20.16 -15.67
C PRO A 649 -8.52 -19.89 -16.98
N THR A 650 -9.24 -19.42 -18.00
CA THR A 650 -8.69 -19.03 -19.30
C THR A 650 -7.81 -17.77 -19.25
N SER A 651 -7.96 -16.95 -18.20
CA SER A 651 -7.20 -15.71 -17.99
C SER A 651 -5.82 -15.90 -17.34
N ARG A 652 -5.41 -17.15 -17.07
CA ARG A 652 -4.20 -17.49 -16.33
C ARG A 652 -3.33 -18.44 -17.16
N SER A 653 -2.38 -17.87 -17.89
CA SER A 653 -1.39 -18.62 -18.68
C SER A 653 0.00 -18.43 -18.07
N TRP A 654 0.88 -19.40 -18.28
CA TRP A 654 2.29 -19.29 -17.89
C TRP A 654 2.90 -17.98 -18.45
N PRO A 655 3.68 -17.22 -17.65
CA PRO A 655 4.25 -17.56 -16.33
C PRO A 655 3.43 -17.03 -15.14
N HIS A 656 2.11 -16.83 -15.29
CA HIS A 656 1.27 -16.40 -14.17
C HIS A 656 1.32 -17.44 -13.03
N PRO A 657 1.51 -17.04 -11.75
CA PRO A 657 1.59 -17.96 -10.61
C PRO A 657 0.46 -18.99 -10.54
N ASP A 658 -0.76 -18.53 -10.81
CA ASP A 658 -1.97 -19.37 -10.83
C ASP A 658 -2.22 -20.17 -12.14
N ALA A 659 -1.30 -20.19 -13.10
CA ALA A 659 -1.51 -20.94 -14.35
C ALA A 659 -1.61 -22.45 -14.05
N GLY A 660 -2.67 -23.08 -14.55
CA GLY A 660 -2.97 -24.49 -14.25
C GLY A 660 -3.73 -24.73 -12.94
N ASN A 661 -3.99 -23.72 -12.11
CA ASN A 661 -4.80 -23.90 -10.90
C ASN A 661 -6.30 -24.02 -11.22
N LEU A 662 -7.06 -24.64 -10.30
CA LEU A 662 -8.50 -24.79 -10.42
C LEU A 662 -9.25 -23.64 -9.74
N ILE A 663 -10.38 -23.23 -10.32
CA ILE A 663 -11.34 -22.31 -9.72
C ILE A 663 -12.64 -23.05 -9.46
N VAL A 664 -13.18 -22.90 -8.24
CA VAL A 664 -14.58 -23.22 -7.92
C VAL A 664 -15.43 -22.02 -8.31
N THR A 665 -16.37 -22.21 -9.22
CA THR A 665 -17.48 -21.27 -9.42
C THR A 665 -18.72 -21.84 -8.75
N TYR A 666 -19.35 -21.13 -7.82
CA TYR A 666 -20.45 -21.66 -7.02
C TYR A 666 -21.52 -20.61 -6.72
N VAL A 667 -22.73 -21.09 -6.39
CA VAL A 667 -23.82 -20.25 -5.89
C VAL A 667 -23.70 -20.11 -4.37
N GLY A 668 -23.54 -18.88 -3.89
CA GLY A 668 -23.48 -18.55 -2.47
C GLY A 668 -24.84 -18.63 -1.77
N SER A 669 -24.83 -18.57 -0.44
CA SER A 669 -26.06 -18.46 0.38
C SER A 669 -26.85 -17.18 0.09
N ASP A 670 -26.14 -16.12 -0.29
CA ASP A 670 -26.67 -14.86 -0.82
C ASP A 670 -27.34 -14.98 -2.21
N TYR A 671 -27.35 -16.16 -2.83
CA TYR A 671 -27.78 -16.38 -4.20
C TYR A 671 -27.01 -15.49 -5.19
N THR A 672 -25.72 -15.28 -4.98
CA THR A 672 -24.82 -14.69 -5.98
C THR A 672 -23.76 -15.69 -6.44
N LEU A 673 -23.11 -15.40 -7.56
CA LEU A 673 -22.07 -16.24 -8.13
C LEU A 673 -20.71 -15.83 -7.60
N HIS A 674 -20.04 -16.78 -6.97
CA HIS A 674 -18.71 -16.59 -6.41
C HIS A 674 -17.69 -17.40 -7.18
N HIS A 675 -16.48 -16.86 -7.33
CA HIS A 675 -15.34 -17.56 -7.93
C HIS A 675 -14.19 -17.59 -6.95
N ARG A 676 -13.75 -18.78 -6.57
CA ARG A 676 -12.65 -18.97 -5.62
C ARG A 676 -11.57 -19.85 -6.21
N LEU A 677 -10.34 -19.35 -6.22
CA LEU A 677 -9.16 -20.12 -6.59
C LEU A 677 -8.88 -21.19 -5.53
N ILE A 678 -8.62 -22.42 -5.95
CA ILE A 678 -8.18 -23.52 -5.09
C ILE A 678 -6.65 -23.48 -5.04
N SER A 679 -6.09 -23.30 -3.84
CA SER A 679 -4.65 -23.48 -3.64
C SER A 679 -4.32 -24.98 -3.63
N LEU A 680 -3.62 -25.44 -4.67
CA LEU A 680 -3.19 -26.83 -4.81
C LEU A 680 -1.89 -27.13 -4.03
N ASP A 681 -1.21 -26.10 -3.52
CA ASP A 681 0.07 -26.19 -2.81
C ASP A 681 -0.10 -26.40 -1.30
N GLN A 682 -1.23 -25.96 -0.71
CA GLN A 682 -1.55 -26.21 0.71
C GLN A 682 -1.98 -27.64 1.00
N ILE A 683 -2.39 -28.40 -0.02
CA ILE A 683 -2.96 -29.74 0.17
C ILE A 683 -1.87 -30.80 0.41
N TYR A 684 -0.64 -30.59 -0.09
CA TYR A 684 0.52 -31.43 0.25
C TYR A 684 1.85 -30.72 -0.11
N GLY A 685 2.34 -29.87 0.78
CA GLY A 685 3.73 -29.44 0.78
C GLY A 685 4.64 -30.54 1.35
N SER A 686 5.69 -30.90 0.63
CA SER A 686 6.64 -31.98 0.96
C SER A 686 7.28 -31.83 2.35
N SER A 687 6.85 -32.64 3.33
CA SER A 687 7.73 -33.30 4.32
C SER A 687 6.95 -34.34 5.14
N SER A 688 7.33 -35.61 4.97
CA SER A 688 7.38 -36.65 6.00
C SER A 688 6.29 -36.67 7.10
N SER A 689 5.02 -36.82 6.72
CA SER A 689 4.00 -37.29 7.64
C SER A 689 2.84 -37.88 6.86
N GLU A 690 2.72 -39.21 6.87
CA GLU A 690 1.49 -39.94 6.64
C GLU A 690 0.45 -39.53 7.70
N MET A 691 -0.08 -38.32 7.60
CA MET A 691 -1.27 -37.91 8.33
C MET A 691 -2.36 -37.67 7.31
N ASN A 692 -3.32 -38.60 7.26
CA ASN A 692 -4.64 -38.54 6.63
C ASN A 692 -4.99 -37.18 6.01
N VAL A 693 -4.53 -36.92 4.79
CA VAL A 693 -5.02 -35.78 4.04
C VAL A 693 -6.33 -36.19 3.42
N LYS A 694 -7.37 -35.45 3.80
CA LYS A 694 -8.70 -35.58 3.21
C LYS A 694 -8.59 -35.37 1.69
N PRO A 695 -9.09 -36.31 0.86
CA PRO A 695 -9.24 -36.12 -0.57
C PRO A 695 -9.85 -34.74 -0.89
N LEU A 696 -9.46 -34.09 -1.98
CA LEU A 696 -10.09 -32.83 -2.43
C LEU A 696 -11.62 -32.97 -2.52
N GLN A 697 -12.13 -34.17 -2.80
CA GLN A 697 -13.54 -34.55 -2.73
C GLN A 697 -14.14 -34.27 -1.34
N ASP A 698 -13.50 -34.76 -0.28
CA ASP A 698 -13.94 -34.55 1.10
C ASP A 698 -13.79 -33.08 1.51
N MET A 699 -12.75 -32.37 1.03
CA MET A 699 -12.65 -30.93 1.25
C MET A 699 -13.75 -30.14 0.54
N LEU A 700 -14.13 -30.50 -0.69
CA LEU A 700 -15.23 -29.85 -1.41
C LEU A 700 -16.58 -30.16 -0.75
N MET A 701 -16.75 -31.37 -0.21
CA MET A 701 -17.96 -31.79 0.49
C MET A 701 -18.07 -31.22 1.91
N ASP A 702 -16.97 -31.10 2.65
CA ASP A 702 -16.89 -30.37 3.93
C ASP A 702 -17.10 -28.87 3.72
N ASN A 703 -16.52 -28.31 2.65
CA ASN A 703 -16.77 -26.93 2.25
C ASN A 703 -18.18 -26.72 1.70
N LYS A 704 -18.94 -27.74 1.31
CA LYS A 704 -20.37 -27.53 1.03
C LYS A 704 -21.13 -27.04 2.27
N LYS A 705 -20.66 -27.40 3.48
CA LYS A 705 -21.17 -26.85 4.75
C LYS A 705 -20.53 -25.51 5.12
N SER A 706 -19.25 -25.29 4.80
CA SER A 706 -18.53 -24.05 5.13
C SER A 706 -18.81 -22.89 4.14
N LEU A 707 -19.03 -23.18 2.85
CA LEU A 707 -19.49 -22.24 1.81
C LEU A 707 -20.92 -21.74 2.05
N ILE A 708 -21.70 -22.46 2.87
CA ILE A 708 -23.03 -22.04 3.35
C ILE A 708 -22.92 -21.33 4.72
N ALA A 709 -21.80 -21.48 5.44
CA ALA A 709 -21.64 -21.00 6.82
C ALA A 709 -20.58 -19.88 7.00
N LEU A 710 -20.02 -19.37 5.90
CA LEU A 710 -19.02 -18.30 5.89
C LEU A 710 -19.58 -16.94 5.41
N GLU A 711 -20.90 -16.79 5.39
CA GLU A 711 -21.59 -15.50 5.36
C GLU A 711 -22.24 -15.18 6.71
#